data_AF-A0A1Q9ERV7-F1
#
_entry.id   AF-A0A1Q9ERV7-F1
#
_cell.length_a   1.000
_cell.length_b   1.000
_cell.length_c   1.000
_cell.angle_alpha   90.00
_cell.angle_beta   90.00
_cell.angle_gamma   90.00
#
_symmetry.space_group_name_H-M   'P 1'
#
loop_
_entity.id
_entity.type
_entity.pdbx_description
1 polymer ?
#
loop_
_entity_poly.entity_id
_entity_poly.type
_entity_poly.pdbx_seq_one_letter_code
_entity_poly.pdbx_strand_id
1 'polypeptide(L)'
;MLAEFLSAEKEGRLQEAVARALQRKAVSSFETAAWLRQFKQSGRWDLAVAVLAALRRCGCVCGRFQYAAALSVCSKAIITRFDVMPLDGDFSVHDLVHFVLAAALAQVYPQIEVEAQAQPHELMVSEDSSMQELELSNTASSQSSVPPEPITSPRSPPLFQHSEMSNQSRLPASEPIKSPRLFQQSEMSHQSRLSASEPIKSPRLLQLSDTSSKQGTIRSETSSQQSSQQPAEPKTSPRLLDPSLTASTGSGSSLRDVMGQALTEYASLTKSERHNSRRYSEVDMAMVRGISLRSSLRGLGRLWRYKASWKPQERAALYELSSPAMSFKVFVSHTWQTPGRWKILGLSLQCGWRSALGFWFMAVVVSFALCALDILPMPFSYEPTMAVFPETYAMGFWVVPSGMIATLVGLVAAPYWPERCSGSDTSFIDVASIHQVDRRLMEKGIYGIAGFLRISQELRILFSAPYFSRLWCVFEVAAYKKLNPQGTIKFKPVFVEAVVVGLLLSAYCFSFIFMTWRILHADGLEADAWVFAAFASWFVPLGIATYGLRIIFREKYRLLSELEDFDLDYVHCSKQFDRDFIHAAIVKWYGSKANFTTYVRCGLKDELATSLFAARMPHEYLLLILTPFLGLCFEMLLAMWKSGVPPEQLMAFLLAAVLGLDIFWFGSSMVLLVCLCDYLAVRRFGCCDHLQTFAIILAVAGLIGGGTQLCVYACQSLDVALLYLGATMLMALSVWWLEGKACSCPVGRAR
;
A
#
# COMPACT_ATOMS: atom_id res chain seq x y z
N MET A 1 -0.09 15.48 36.65
CA MET A 1 1.08 15.04 35.86
C MET A 1 1.94 16.20 35.34
N LEU A 2 1.75 16.81 34.16
CA LEU A 2 2.77 17.76 33.64
C LEU A 2 3.00 19.00 34.54
N ALA A 3 1.93 19.65 35.02
CA ALA A 3 2.05 20.75 36.00
C ALA A 3 2.59 20.29 37.37
N GLU A 4 2.36 19.02 37.72
CA GLU A 4 2.80 18.36 38.96
C GLU A 4 4.32 18.11 38.92
N PHE A 5 4.85 17.71 37.75
CA PHE A 5 6.29 17.65 37.49
C PHE A 5 6.94 19.03 37.48
N LEU A 6 6.31 20.04 36.87
CA LEU A 6 6.87 21.40 36.81
C LEU A 6 6.90 22.11 38.18
N SER A 7 5.97 21.78 39.10
CA SER A 7 6.07 22.22 40.51
C SER A 7 7.21 21.48 41.20
N ALA A 8 7.25 20.15 41.09
CA ALA A 8 8.29 19.33 41.69
C ALA A 8 9.71 19.63 41.17
N GLU A 9 9.86 20.07 39.92
CA GLU A 9 11.12 20.56 39.34
C GLU A 9 11.59 21.85 40.03
N LYS A 10 10.71 22.85 40.17
CA LYS A 10 11.00 24.09 40.92
C LYS A 10 11.32 23.85 42.39
N GLU A 11 10.80 22.78 42.97
CA GLU A 11 10.98 22.40 44.37
C GLU A 11 12.14 21.41 44.60
N GLY A 12 12.85 20.99 43.54
CA GLY A 12 13.90 19.95 43.63
C GLY A 12 13.38 18.51 43.86
N ARG A 13 12.07 18.32 43.97
CA ARG A 13 11.37 17.05 44.25
C ARG A 13 11.02 16.22 43.00
N LEU A 14 11.58 16.56 41.83
CA LEU A 14 11.19 15.96 40.54
C LEU A 14 11.27 14.42 40.53
N GLN A 15 12.31 13.83 41.13
CA GLN A 15 12.43 12.36 41.22
C GLN A 15 11.27 11.72 42.00
N GLU A 16 10.81 12.36 43.08
CA GLU A 16 9.71 11.89 43.93
C GLU A 16 8.35 12.04 43.24
N ALA A 17 8.18 13.07 42.41
CA ALA A 17 7.00 13.21 41.54
C ALA A 17 6.99 12.15 40.41
N VAL A 18 8.12 11.89 39.76
CA VAL A 18 8.26 10.83 38.74
C VAL A 18 8.00 9.44 39.34
N ALA A 19 8.53 9.14 40.53
CA ALA A 19 8.24 7.89 41.23
C ALA A 19 6.74 7.70 41.51
N ARG A 20 6.06 8.74 42.03
CA ARG A 20 4.61 8.71 42.27
C ARG A 20 3.79 8.59 40.99
N ALA A 21 4.21 9.22 39.89
CA ALA A 21 3.54 9.08 38.59
C ALA A 21 3.67 7.66 38.00
N LEU A 22 4.84 7.01 38.16
CA LEU A 22 5.07 5.63 37.76
C LEU A 22 4.24 4.62 38.60
N GLN A 23 4.05 4.89 39.90
CA GLN A 23 3.15 4.09 40.74
C GLN A 23 1.66 4.29 40.38
N ARG A 24 1.24 5.52 40.04
CA ARG A 24 -0.16 5.87 39.70
C ARG A 24 -0.60 5.43 38.29
N LYS A 25 -0.21 4.22 37.85
CA LYS A 25 -0.85 3.38 36.80
C LYS A 25 -1.44 4.09 35.55
N ALA A 26 -0.80 5.17 35.08
CA ALA A 26 -1.32 6.06 34.04
C ALA A 26 -0.32 6.32 32.89
N VAL A 27 0.64 5.40 32.70
CA VAL A 27 1.49 5.33 31.50
C VAL A 27 1.17 3.98 30.83
N SER A 28 0.30 4.01 29.83
CA SER A 28 -0.19 2.80 29.13
C SER A 28 0.78 2.28 28.07
N SER A 29 1.76 3.08 27.63
CA SER A 29 2.88 2.66 26.78
C SER A 29 4.05 2.14 27.63
N PHE A 30 4.30 0.83 27.57
CA PHE A 30 5.45 0.17 28.19
C PHE A 30 6.78 0.84 27.80
N GLU A 31 6.87 1.29 26.56
CA GLU A 31 8.00 1.98 25.92
C GLU A 31 8.41 3.27 26.64
N THR A 32 7.47 4.13 27.02
CA THR A 32 7.80 5.42 27.66
C THR A 32 8.43 5.21 29.05
N ALA A 33 7.98 4.17 29.76
CA ALA A 33 8.57 3.77 31.02
C ALA A 33 9.91 3.02 30.85
N ALA A 34 10.18 2.41 29.69
CA ALA A 34 11.49 1.84 29.36
C ALA A 34 12.50 2.94 29.00
N TRP A 35 12.12 3.87 28.12
CA TRP A 35 12.91 5.01 27.67
C TRP A 35 13.41 5.88 28.84
N LEU A 36 12.51 6.26 29.76
CA LEU A 36 12.89 7.02 30.96
C LEU A 36 13.81 6.22 31.91
N ARG A 37 13.72 4.89 31.95
CA ARG A 37 14.65 4.04 32.73
C ARG A 37 16.04 3.98 32.08
N GLN A 38 16.12 3.93 30.75
CA GLN A 38 17.39 3.97 30.01
C GLN A 38 18.12 5.31 30.20
N PHE A 39 17.38 6.44 30.21
CA PHE A 39 17.94 7.74 30.57
C PHE A 39 18.38 7.84 32.04
N LYS A 40 17.66 7.21 32.97
CA LYS A 40 18.10 7.09 34.37
C LYS A 40 19.40 6.28 34.50
N GLN A 41 19.50 5.14 33.82
CA GLN A 41 20.65 4.22 33.89
C GLN A 41 21.92 4.80 33.24
N SER A 42 21.78 5.62 32.20
CA SER A 42 22.90 6.32 31.57
C SER A 42 23.31 7.62 32.28
N GLY A 43 22.58 8.06 33.31
CA GLY A 43 22.85 9.29 34.06
C GLY A 43 22.51 10.60 33.32
N ARG A 44 21.99 10.54 32.08
CA ARG A 44 21.82 11.71 31.20
C ARG A 44 20.46 12.40 31.36
N TRP A 45 20.06 12.69 32.60
CA TRP A 45 18.74 13.27 32.90
C TRP A 45 18.49 14.61 32.21
N ASP A 46 19.51 15.46 32.09
CA ASP A 46 19.39 16.78 31.48
C ASP A 46 18.98 16.71 30.01
N LEU A 47 19.39 15.64 29.30
CA LEU A 47 19.00 15.41 27.92
C LEU A 47 17.53 14.99 27.80
N ALA A 48 17.03 14.19 28.76
CA ALA A 48 15.61 13.85 28.82
C ALA A 48 14.74 15.09 29.13
N VAL A 49 15.20 15.97 30.04
CA VAL A 49 14.53 17.26 30.33
C VAL A 49 14.56 18.16 29.09
N ALA A 50 15.70 18.29 28.39
CA ALA A 50 15.81 19.08 27.18
C ALA A 50 14.89 18.59 26.04
N VAL A 51 14.77 17.26 25.84
CA VAL A 51 13.84 16.68 24.86
C VAL A 51 12.38 16.97 25.23
N LEU A 52 12.00 16.84 26.50
CA LEU A 52 10.65 17.17 26.98
C LEU A 52 10.33 18.68 26.84
N ALA A 53 11.32 19.54 27.09
CA ALA A 53 11.20 20.99 26.89
C ALA A 53 11.09 21.38 25.41
N ALA A 54 11.79 20.68 24.50
CA ALA A 54 11.64 20.87 23.05
C ALA A 54 10.25 20.46 22.57
N LEU A 55 9.76 19.28 22.98
CA LEU A 55 8.41 18.79 22.67
C LEU A 55 7.32 19.76 23.16
N ARG A 56 7.53 20.41 24.32
CA ARG A 56 6.65 21.48 24.83
C ARG A 56 6.60 22.71 23.93
N ARG A 57 7.72 23.12 23.32
CA ARG A 57 7.76 24.29 22.40
C ARG A 57 7.07 24.01 21.07
N CYS A 58 7.05 22.75 20.60
CA CYS A 58 6.42 22.38 19.33
C CYS A 58 4.88 22.30 19.37
N GLY A 59 4.23 22.46 20.53
CA GLY A 59 2.77 22.62 20.65
C GLY A 59 1.89 21.40 20.29
N CYS A 60 2.47 20.30 19.79
CA CYS A 60 1.71 19.14 19.32
C CYS A 60 1.71 17.98 20.33
N VAL A 61 0.60 17.80 21.06
CA VAL A 61 0.36 16.66 21.97
C VAL A 61 -0.19 15.43 21.20
N CYS A 62 0.22 15.26 19.95
CA CYS A 62 -0.07 14.09 19.12
C CYS A 62 1.25 13.39 18.79
N GLY A 63 1.44 12.16 19.25
CA GLY A 63 2.72 11.43 19.25
C GLY A 63 3.21 10.96 17.89
N ARG A 64 3.58 11.89 16.99
CA ARG A 64 4.20 11.61 15.69
C ARG A 64 5.51 12.37 15.43
N PHE A 65 6.04 13.10 16.41
CA PHE A 65 7.23 13.96 16.26
C PHE A 65 8.42 13.59 17.17
N GLN A 66 8.62 12.29 17.44
CA GLN A 66 9.82 11.81 18.15
C GLN A 66 11.08 11.74 17.25
N TYR A 67 10.90 11.69 15.92
CA TYR A 67 11.94 11.31 14.96
C TYR A 67 13.08 12.34 14.79
N ALA A 68 12.78 13.65 14.86
CA ALA A 68 13.78 14.69 14.63
C ALA A 68 14.89 14.72 15.71
N ALA A 69 14.57 14.37 16.95
CA ALA A 69 15.56 14.27 18.03
C ALA A 69 16.40 12.99 17.94
N ALA A 70 15.83 11.88 17.46
CA ALA A 70 16.52 10.60 17.32
C ALA A 70 17.68 10.68 16.32
N LEU A 71 17.48 11.33 15.16
CA LEU A 71 18.50 11.54 14.13
C LEU A 71 19.80 12.17 14.66
N SER A 72 19.70 13.12 15.59
CA SER A 72 20.85 13.81 16.20
C SER A 72 21.60 12.95 17.25
N VAL A 73 20.93 11.95 17.82
CA VAL A 73 21.50 11.04 18.85
C VAL A 73 22.10 9.79 18.21
N CYS A 74 21.44 9.20 17.21
CA CYS A 74 21.87 7.96 16.56
C CYS A 74 23.19 8.13 15.78
N SER A 75 23.39 9.24 15.08
CA SER A 75 24.62 9.50 14.29
C SER A 75 25.90 9.47 15.14
N LYS A 76 25.83 9.92 16.41
CA LYS A 76 26.97 9.86 17.35
C LYS A 76 27.12 8.51 18.06
N ALA A 77 26.11 7.64 18.04
CA ALA A 77 26.18 6.31 18.65
C ALA A 77 26.77 5.26 17.69
N ILE A 78 26.39 5.32 16.41
CA ILE A 78 26.78 4.33 15.38
C ILE A 78 28.31 4.30 15.14
N ILE A 79 29.01 5.44 15.34
CA ILE A 79 30.46 5.56 15.17
C ILE A 79 31.27 4.70 16.18
N THR A 80 30.67 4.16 17.25
CA THR A 80 31.43 3.52 18.35
C THR A 80 31.10 2.04 18.64
N ARG A 81 30.23 1.37 17.88
CA ARG A 81 30.03 -0.09 17.99
C ARG A 81 29.59 -0.75 16.67
N PHE A 82 30.41 -1.69 16.19
CA PHE A 82 29.98 -2.78 15.34
C PHE A 82 29.95 -4.08 16.15
N ASP A 83 28.78 -4.69 16.28
CA ASP A 83 28.59 -6.07 16.71
C ASP A 83 27.25 -6.55 16.16
N VAL A 84 27.19 -7.76 15.58
CA VAL A 84 26.07 -8.15 14.69
C VAL A 84 24.86 -8.65 15.48
N MET A 85 23.76 -7.89 15.47
CA MET A 85 22.48 -8.29 16.08
C MET A 85 21.64 -9.22 15.18
N PRO A 86 20.88 -10.17 15.76
CA PRO A 86 19.91 -10.97 15.03
C PRO A 86 18.65 -10.16 14.67
N LEU A 87 18.12 -10.38 13.46
CA LEU A 87 16.99 -9.65 12.88
C LEU A 87 15.61 -10.18 13.34
N ASP A 88 15.23 -9.86 14.58
CA ASP A 88 13.87 -10.11 15.13
C ASP A 88 13.00 -8.82 15.22
N GLY A 89 13.43 -7.72 14.57
CA GLY A 89 12.74 -6.42 14.57
C GLY A 89 11.89 -6.14 13.31
N ASP A 90 10.95 -5.19 13.44
CA ASP A 90 10.20 -4.63 12.30
C ASP A 90 11.13 -3.79 11.40
N PHE A 91 11.70 -4.42 10.37
CA PHE A 91 12.61 -3.78 9.41
C PHE A 91 11.99 -2.53 8.77
N SER A 92 12.61 -1.38 9.00
CA SER A 92 12.09 -0.06 8.64
C SER A 92 12.89 0.61 7.52
N VAL A 93 12.35 1.71 6.98
CA VAL A 93 13.07 2.54 5.98
C VAL A 93 14.35 3.13 6.56
N HIS A 94 14.40 3.38 7.87
CA HIS A 94 15.61 3.86 8.54
C HIS A 94 16.72 2.81 8.52
N ASP A 95 16.39 1.53 8.71
CA ASP A 95 17.39 0.46 8.73
C ASP A 95 18.01 0.25 7.34
N LEU A 96 17.21 0.35 6.28
CA LEU A 96 17.70 0.33 4.89
C LEU A 96 18.63 1.51 4.60
N VAL A 97 18.24 2.73 4.96
CA VAL A 97 19.05 3.94 4.73
C VAL A 97 20.33 3.91 5.57
N HIS A 98 20.27 3.48 6.83
CA HIS A 98 21.44 3.32 7.69
C HIS A 98 22.37 2.21 7.18
N PHE A 99 21.86 1.09 6.68
CA PHE A 99 22.68 0.03 6.11
C PHE A 99 23.43 0.49 4.84
N VAL A 100 22.74 1.17 3.92
CA VAL A 100 23.36 1.70 2.69
C VAL A 100 24.43 2.75 3.02
N LEU A 101 24.16 3.68 3.95
CA LEU A 101 25.15 4.66 4.42
C LEU A 101 26.33 3.98 5.14
N ALA A 102 26.09 2.99 6.01
CA ALA A 102 27.16 2.29 6.71
C ALA A 102 28.05 1.49 5.76
N ALA A 103 27.47 0.79 4.77
CA ALA A 103 28.22 0.05 3.76
C ALA A 103 29.06 0.98 2.88
N ALA A 104 28.51 2.12 2.44
CA ALA A 104 29.24 3.11 1.66
C ALA A 104 30.39 3.74 2.47
N LEU A 105 30.15 4.16 3.71
CA LEU A 105 31.17 4.77 4.57
C LEU A 105 32.29 3.77 4.94
N ALA A 106 31.96 2.50 5.17
CA ALA A 106 32.94 1.45 5.48
C ALA A 106 33.87 1.12 4.30
N GLN A 107 33.45 1.35 3.05
CA GLN A 107 34.30 1.12 1.86
C GLN A 107 35.10 2.37 1.45
N VAL A 108 34.67 3.59 1.81
CA VAL A 108 35.39 4.83 1.50
C VAL A 108 36.57 5.11 2.45
N TYR A 109 36.61 4.49 3.64
CA TYR A 109 37.67 4.69 4.65
C TYR A 109 38.51 3.42 4.98
N PRO A 110 39.30 2.88 4.02
CA PRO A 110 40.20 1.74 4.29
C PRO A 110 41.60 2.14 4.85
N GLN A 111 41.92 3.42 5.01
CA GLN A 111 43.29 3.89 5.34
C GLN A 111 43.41 4.72 6.62
N ILE A 112 43.04 4.14 7.78
CA ILE A 112 43.45 4.68 9.09
C ILE A 112 43.93 3.53 10.02
N GLU A 113 44.77 2.61 9.51
CA GLU A 113 45.42 1.60 10.37
C GLU A 113 46.77 1.02 9.87
N VAL A 114 47.58 1.75 9.08
CA VAL A 114 49.03 1.45 8.91
C VAL A 114 49.87 2.73 8.76
N GLU A 115 50.05 3.51 9.84
CA GLU A 115 51.18 4.47 9.91
C GLU A 115 51.65 4.69 11.37
N ALA A 116 51.97 3.59 12.06
CA ALA A 116 52.63 3.61 13.35
C ALA A 116 53.69 2.50 13.42
N GLN A 117 54.89 2.86 13.89
CA GLN A 117 56.08 1.98 14.08
C GLN A 117 56.84 1.52 12.83
N ALA A 118 57.70 2.40 12.29
CA ALA A 118 59.03 2.01 11.82
C ALA A 118 60.00 3.23 11.81
N GLN A 119 60.88 3.33 12.82
CA GLN A 119 62.11 4.13 12.71
C GLN A 119 63.30 3.20 12.46
N PRO A 120 64.12 3.44 11.43
CA PRO A 120 65.49 2.97 11.37
C PRO A 120 66.46 4.08 11.83
N HIS A 121 67.49 3.70 12.60
CA HIS A 121 68.62 4.58 12.96
C HIS A 121 69.90 3.92 12.44
N GLU A 122 70.74 4.70 11.74
CA GLU A 122 72.15 4.40 11.40
C GLU A 122 72.40 3.17 10.46
N LEU A 123 73.55 3.02 9.78
CA LEU A 123 74.86 3.70 9.90
C LEU A 123 75.55 3.89 8.51
N MET A 124 76.62 4.69 8.44
CA MET A 124 77.36 5.06 7.21
C MET A 124 78.49 4.09 6.81
N VAL A 125 78.63 3.82 5.49
CA VAL A 125 79.87 3.53 4.71
C VAL A 125 79.55 3.96 3.25
N SER A 126 80.10 5.01 2.64
CA SER A 126 81.44 5.30 2.08
C SER A 126 81.74 4.72 0.66
N GLU A 127 82.22 5.64 -0.20
CA GLU A 127 83.14 5.47 -1.36
C GLU A 127 82.73 4.75 -2.68
N ASP A 128 82.48 5.62 -3.69
CA ASP A 128 83.26 5.75 -4.95
C ASP A 128 83.08 4.86 -6.22
N SER A 129 83.57 5.47 -7.32
CA SER A 129 83.98 4.91 -8.62
C SER A 129 82.94 4.54 -9.71
N SER A 130 82.56 5.57 -10.49
CA SER A 130 82.94 5.79 -11.92
C SER A 130 82.87 4.68 -13.00
N MET A 131 82.82 5.13 -14.27
CA MET A 131 82.95 4.38 -15.55
C MET A 131 81.75 3.49 -15.95
N GLN A 132 81.57 3.12 -17.23
CA GLN A 132 81.67 3.86 -18.52
C GLN A 132 81.03 3.00 -19.63
N GLU A 133 80.54 3.63 -20.69
CA GLU A 133 80.55 3.15 -22.09
C GLU A 133 80.00 1.76 -22.56
N LEU A 134 79.05 1.88 -23.51
CA LEU A 134 79.03 1.28 -24.86
C LEU A 134 78.43 -0.11 -25.17
N GLU A 135 78.02 -0.17 -26.45
CA GLU A 135 77.72 -1.33 -27.32
C GLU A 135 76.52 -2.25 -26.99
N LEU A 136 75.82 -2.85 -27.96
CA LEU A 136 75.38 -2.42 -29.31
C LEU A 136 74.32 -3.45 -29.81
N SER A 137 73.90 -3.33 -31.08
CA SER A 137 73.09 -4.31 -31.84
C SER A 137 71.59 -4.41 -31.46
N ASN A 138 70.65 -4.74 -32.36
CA ASN A 138 70.77 -4.90 -33.82
C ASN A 138 69.43 -4.76 -34.57
N THR A 139 69.52 -4.57 -35.89
CA THR A 139 68.63 -4.97 -37.02
C THR A 139 67.21 -5.56 -36.80
N ALA A 140 66.23 -5.43 -37.71
CA ALA A 140 66.07 -4.59 -38.91
C ALA A 140 64.65 -4.76 -39.54
N SER A 141 64.19 -3.69 -40.21
CA SER A 141 63.42 -3.59 -41.48
C SER A 141 62.29 -4.56 -41.91
N SER A 142 61.55 -4.07 -42.91
CA SER A 142 60.58 -4.74 -43.81
C SER A 142 59.13 -4.95 -43.34
N GLN A 143 58.23 -4.22 -44.00
CA GLN A 143 56.87 -4.68 -44.32
C GLN A 143 56.73 -4.64 -45.85
N SER A 144 56.05 -5.64 -46.41
CA SER A 144 55.91 -5.82 -47.86
C SER A 144 54.53 -5.39 -48.37
N SER A 145 54.47 -4.84 -49.58
CA SER A 145 53.24 -4.49 -50.26
C SER A 145 52.70 -5.65 -51.12
N VAL A 146 51.38 -5.73 -51.28
CA VAL A 146 50.68 -6.63 -52.22
C VAL A 146 49.46 -5.89 -52.82
N PRO A 147 49.25 -5.89 -54.15
CA PRO A 147 48.14 -5.19 -54.80
C PRO A 147 46.97 -6.12 -55.19
N PRO A 148 45.78 -5.56 -55.53
CA PRO A 148 44.68 -6.28 -56.17
C PRO A 148 44.61 -6.07 -57.70
N GLU A 149 44.19 -7.09 -58.45
CA GLU A 149 43.79 -7.01 -59.87
C GLU A 149 42.26 -7.23 -60.06
N PRO A 150 41.68 -6.89 -61.24
CA PRO A 150 40.25 -6.55 -61.34
C PRO A 150 39.43 -7.33 -62.41
N ILE A 151 38.19 -6.85 -62.65
CA ILE A 151 37.32 -7.06 -63.84
C ILE A 151 36.51 -8.38 -63.90
N THR A 152 35.17 -8.28 -63.77
CA THR A 152 34.17 -8.62 -64.82
C THR A 152 32.70 -8.41 -64.37
N SER A 153 31.79 -8.28 -65.34
CA SER A 153 30.32 -8.17 -65.23
C SER A 153 29.70 -8.80 -66.51
N PRO A 154 28.39 -8.69 -66.85
CA PRO A 154 27.15 -8.46 -66.08
C PRO A 154 26.05 -9.54 -66.36
N ARG A 155 24.84 -9.47 -65.76
CA ARG A 155 23.56 -9.96 -66.37
C ARG A 155 22.26 -9.68 -65.56
N SER A 156 21.13 -9.64 -66.28
CA SER A 156 19.70 -9.50 -65.87
C SER A 156 18.79 -9.77 -67.11
N PRO A 157 17.43 -9.67 -67.11
CA PRO A 157 16.39 -9.75 -66.06
C PRO A 157 15.82 -11.21 -66.01
N PRO A 158 14.52 -11.62 -66.23
CA PRO A 158 13.17 -10.97 -66.36
C PRO A 158 12.49 -10.63 -65.00
N LEU A 159 11.26 -10.06 -64.84
CA LEU A 159 10.12 -9.61 -65.69
C LEU A 159 8.95 -10.60 -65.96
N PHE A 160 7.74 -10.28 -65.45
CA PHE A 160 6.42 -10.73 -65.97
C PHE A 160 5.32 -9.66 -65.72
N GLN A 161 4.26 -9.63 -66.54
CA GLN A 161 3.14 -8.66 -66.50
C GLN A 161 1.76 -9.33 -66.68
N HIS A 162 0.68 -8.64 -66.29
CA HIS A 162 -0.59 -8.43 -67.03
C HIS A 162 -1.45 -7.41 -66.24
N SER A 163 -2.05 -6.36 -66.83
CA SER A 163 -3.26 -6.31 -67.70
C SER A 163 -4.58 -6.59 -66.92
N GLU A 164 -5.68 -5.84 -67.06
CA GLU A 164 -5.97 -4.74 -68.00
C GLU A 164 -7.09 -3.74 -67.56
N MET A 165 -7.51 -2.89 -68.50
CA MET A 165 -8.32 -1.67 -68.36
C MET A 165 -9.81 -1.86 -68.06
N SER A 166 -10.45 -0.81 -67.51
CA SER A 166 -11.56 -0.10 -68.19
C SER A 166 -12.05 1.14 -67.42
N ASN A 167 -12.84 1.99 -68.08
CA ASN A 167 -13.16 3.37 -67.68
C ASN A 167 -14.65 3.64 -67.97
N GLN A 168 -15.44 4.25 -67.06
CA GLN A 168 -16.57 5.14 -67.41
C GLN A 168 -17.31 5.83 -66.21
N SER A 169 -17.00 7.11 -66.03
CA SER A 169 -17.90 8.27 -65.87
C SER A 169 -19.28 8.24 -65.15
N ARG A 170 -19.49 9.28 -64.32
CA ARG A 170 -20.72 10.11 -64.06
C ARG A 170 -21.20 10.19 -62.59
N LEU A 171 -21.73 11.37 -62.26
CA LEU A 171 -22.29 11.89 -60.98
C LEU A 171 -23.83 11.66 -60.93
N PRO A 172 -24.63 12.03 -59.87
CA PRO A 172 -24.30 12.86 -58.69
C PRO A 172 -24.91 12.50 -57.29
N ALA A 173 -24.32 13.11 -56.24
CA ALA A 173 -24.92 13.75 -55.04
C ALA A 173 -25.84 13.03 -53.99
N SER A 174 -25.73 13.53 -52.73
CA SER A 174 -26.66 13.49 -51.57
C SER A 174 -27.17 12.12 -51.06
N GLU A 175 -26.91 11.69 -49.81
CA GLU A 175 -27.29 12.34 -48.54
C GLU A 175 -26.38 11.93 -47.32
N PRO A 176 -26.54 12.51 -46.11
CA PRO A 176 -25.49 12.48 -45.08
C PRO A 176 -25.53 11.28 -44.09
N ILE A 177 -24.37 10.62 -43.91
CA ILE A 177 -24.13 9.62 -42.87
C ILE A 177 -24.04 10.28 -41.48
N LYS A 178 -24.78 9.75 -40.50
CA LYS A 178 -24.69 10.14 -39.08
C LYS A 178 -24.00 9.06 -38.23
N SER A 179 -23.27 9.53 -37.21
CA SER A 179 -22.50 8.76 -36.22
C SER A 179 -21.24 8.06 -36.73
N PRO A 180 -20.27 7.86 -35.82
CA PRO A 180 -20.19 6.52 -35.24
C PRO A 180 -20.26 6.45 -33.70
N ARG A 181 -21.04 5.46 -33.24
CA ARG A 181 -20.74 4.50 -32.16
C ARG A 181 -20.55 5.01 -30.72
N LEU A 182 -21.64 4.89 -29.95
CA LEU A 182 -21.58 4.49 -28.54
C LEU A 182 -20.95 3.10 -28.41
N PHE A 183 -20.09 2.90 -27.40
CA PHE A 183 -19.67 1.55 -26.99
C PHE A 183 -20.76 0.91 -26.13
N GLN A 184 -21.43 -0.10 -26.67
CA GLN A 184 -22.42 -0.92 -25.96
C GLN A 184 -21.79 -2.28 -25.64
N GLN A 185 -21.76 -2.66 -24.36
CA GLN A 185 -21.12 -3.90 -23.91
C GLN A 185 -22.17 -4.99 -23.60
N SER A 186 -22.52 -5.74 -24.64
CA SER A 186 -23.09 -7.10 -24.54
C SER A 186 -21.96 -8.10 -24.81
N GLU A 187 -22.01 -9.39 -24.48
CA GLU A 187 -23.05 -10.26 -23.89
C GLU A 187 -22.48 -10.92 -22.60
N MET A 188 -23.10 -11.82 -21.82
CA MET A 188 -23.96 -12.97 -22.14
C MET A 188 -24.80 -13.37 -20.92
N SER A 189 -26.05 -13.75 -21.15
CA SER A 189 -26.88 -14.51 -20.22
C SER A 189 -27.80 -15.45 -20.99
N HIS A 190 -27.88 -16.71 -20.56
CA HIS A 190 -28.77 -17.71 -21.15
C HIS A 190 -29.18 -18.74 -20.09
N GLN A 191 -30.32 -19.40 -20.35
CA GLN A 191 -31.09 -20.26 -19.44
C GLN A 191 -31.73 -19.52 -18.24
N SER A 192 -33.05 -19.62 -18.00
CA SER A 192 -34.16 -20.08 -18.85
C SER A 192 -35.49 -19.62 -18.23
N ARG A 193 -36.44 -19.17 -19.06
CA ARG A 193 -37.84 -18.93 -18.62
C ARG A 193 -38.65 -20.23 -18.72
N LEU A 194 -39.60 -20.45 -17.81
CA LEU A 194 -40.94 -20.98 -18.14
C LEU A 194 -41.92 -20.87 -16.95
N SER A 195 -42.64 -19.75 -16.88
CA SER A 195 -43.99 -19.63 -16.30
C SER A 195 -44.56 -18.27 -16.73
N ALA A 196 -45.87 -18.18 -16.95
CA ALA A 196 -46.52 -16.98 -17.46
C ALA A 196 -47.89 -16.76 -16.82
N SER A 197 -48.17 -15.52 -16.42
CA SER A 197 -49.51 -15.04 -16.07
C SER A 197 -49.54 -13.50 -16.07
N GLU A 198 -50.25 -12.94 -17.06
CA GLU A 198 -51.01 -11.68 -17.11
C GLU A 198 -50.52 -10.37 -16.43
N PRO A 199 -50.61 -9.21 -17.15
CA PRO A 199 -50.42 -7.88 -16.56
C PRO A 199 -51.74 -7.22 -16.15
N ILE A 200 -51.88 -6.86 -14.87
CA ILE A 200 -52.98 -5.98 -14.41
C ILE A 200 -52.70 -4.53 -14.87
N LYS A 201 -53.69 -3.91 -15.52
CA LYS A 201 -53.67 -2.49 -15.90
C LYS A 201 -54.07 -1.61 -14.71
N SER A 202 -53.37 -0.50 -14.51
CA SER A 202 -53.83 0.63 -13.70
C SER A 202 -53.72 1.94 -14.51
N PRO A 203 -54.72 2.83 -14.49
CA PRO A 203 -54.77 3.98 -15.39
C PRO A 203 -54.06 5.22 -14.82
N ARG A 204 -53.53 6.06 -15.71
CA ARG A 204 -53.30 7.48 -15.41
C ARG A 204 -54.65 8.20 -15.39
N LEU A 205 -54.80 9.17 -14.49
CA LEU A 205 -55.79 10.25 -14.63
C LEU A 205 -55.10 11.59 -14.37
N LEU A 206 -55.46 12.59 -15.19
CA LEU A 206 -54.99 13.97 -15.16
C LEU A 206 -56.20 14.87 -14.93
N GLN A 207 -56.14 15.68 -13.87
CA GLN A 207 -56.82 16.98 -13.72
C GLN A 207 -56.18 17.63 -12.49
N LEU A 208 -55.44 18.74 -12.65
CA LEU A 208 -55.88 20.12 -12.90
C LEU A 208 -56.16 20.89 -11.61
N SER A 209 -55.83 22.16 -11.68
CA SER A 209 -55.87 23.16 -10.62
C SER A 209 -57.26 23.40 -10.05
N ASP A 210 -57.32 23.84 -8.78
CA ASP A 210 -57.77 25.23 -8.60
C ASP A 210 -57.22 25.92 -7.35
N THR A 211 -57.40 27.24 -7.31
CA THR A 211 -56.83 28.13 -6.29
C THR A 211 -57.79 28.42 -5.14
N SER A 212 -57.26 28.59 -3.92
CA SER A 212 -57.87 29.48 -2.94
C SER A 212 -56.84 29.98 -1.93
N SER A 213 -56.87 31.29 -1.66
CA SER A 213 -56.10 31.91 -0.57
C SER A 213 -56.94 32.00 0.69
N LYS A 214 -56.28 31.99 1.85
CA LYS A 214 -56.78 32.70 3.05
C LYS A 214 -55.63 32.97 4.02
N GLN A 215 -55.50 34.23 4.41
CA GLN A 215 -54.57 34.66 5.44
C GLN A 215 -55.11 34.26 6.83
N GLY A 216 -54.23 33.81 7.72
CA GLY A 216 -54.56 33.38 9.07
C GLY A 216 -53.53 33.88 10.08
N THR A 217 -53.60 35.15 10.44
CA THR A 217 -52.67 35.78 11.39
C THR A 217 -52.95 35.31 12.82
N ILE A 218 -52.11 34.42 13.37
CA ILE A 218 -52.13 34.10 14.81
C ILE A 218 -50.73 34.26 15.43
N ARG A 219 -50.62 35.35 16.19
CA ARG A 219 -49.95 35.54 17.49
C ARG A 219 -48.82 34.55 17.87
N SER A 220 -47.64 35.10 18.11
CA SER A 220 -46.59 34.47 18.90
C SER A 220 -46.96 34.43 20.40
N GLU A 221 -46.96 33.24 21.02
CA GLU A 221 -46.98 33.10 22.48
C GLU A 221 -45.82 32.22 22.95
N THR A 222 -44.96 32.80 23.80
CA THR A 222 -43.81 32.15 24.41
C THR A 222 -44.09 31.84 25.88
N SER A 223 -44.21 30.57 26.27
CA SER A 223 -43.82 30.09 27.62
C SER A 223 -43.84 28.55 27.73
N SER A 224 -43.56 28.05 28.94
CA SER A 224 -43.76 26.69 29.47
C SER A 224 -43.02 25.50 28.81
N GLN A 225 -41.83 25.24 29.36
CA GLN A 225 -41.49 23.97 30.03
C GLN A 225 -42.29 22.71 29.64
N GLN A 226 -41.61 21.67 29.14
CA GLN A 226 -42.07 20.29 29.34
C GLN A 226 -40.90 19.34 29.68
N SER A 227 -41.15 18.46 30.64
CA SER A 227 -40.16 17.57 31.27
C SER A 227 -39.70 16.45 30.33
N SER A 228 -38.38 16.30 30.16
CA SER A 228 -37.76 15.21 29.40
C SER A 228 -37.30 14.06 30.31
N GLN A 229 -38.26 13.34 30.91
CA GLN A 229 -37.95 12.08 31.60
C GLN A 229 -37.56 10.99 30.61
N GLN A 230 -36.26 10.76 30.42
CA GLN A 230 -35.76 9.53 29.83
C GLN A 230 -35.80 8.39 30.87
N PRO A 231 -36.37 7.21 30.56
CA PRO A 231 -36.25 6.05 31.44
C PRO A 231 -34.81 5.53 31.42
N ALA A 232 -34.25 5.27 32.60
CA ALA A 232 -32.86 4.83 32.73
C ALA A 232 -32.68 3.36 32.30
N GLU A 233 -31.83 3.11 31.30
CA GLU A 233 -31.37 1.74 31.00
C GLU A 233 -30.50 1.19 32.14
N PRO A 234 -30.72 -0.05 32.60
CA PRO A 234 -29.93 -0.64 33.68
C PRO A 234 -28.51 -1.00 33.19
N LYS A 235 -27.50 -0.27 33.68
CA LYS A 235 -26.07 -0.55 33.43
C LYS A 235 -25.60 -1.83 34.14
N THR A 236 -25.87 -2.99 33.54
CA THR A 236 -25.32 -4.28 33.97
C THR A 236 -23.89 -4.47 33.46
N SER A 237 -22.92 -3.87 34.15
CA SER A 237 -21.50 -4.23 34.00
C SER A 237 -21.30 -5.71 34.35
N PRO A 238 -20.49 -6.47 33.57
CA PRO A 238 -20.19 -7.86 33.91
C PRO A 238 -19.36 -7.92 35.21
N ARG A 239 -19.93 -8.50 36.27
CA ARG A 239 -19.15 -8.88 37.46
C ARG A 239 -18.14 -9.95 37.06
N LEU A 240 -16.85 -9.66 37.26
CA LEU A 240 -15.85 -10.71 37.43
C LEU A 240 -16.23 -11.54 38.66
N LEU A 241 -16.11 -12.86 38.55
CA LEU A 241 -16.44 -13.79 39.64
C LEU A 241 -15.37 -13.74 40.73
N ASP A 242 -15.81 -13.70 41.98
CA ASP A 242 -14.96 -13.64 43.17
C ASP A 242 -14.61 -15.07 43.63
N PRO A 243 -13.33 -15.51 43.59
CA PRO A 243 -12.94 -16.90 43.77
C PRO A 243 -12.75 -17.25 45.27
N SER A 244 -13.76 -17.03 46.10
CA SER A 244 -13.65 -17.14 47.56
C SER A 244 -14.90 -17.70 48.28
N LEU A 245 -15.38 -18.88 47.88
CA LEU A 245 -16.39 -19.64 48.65
C LEU A 245 -16.18 -21.16 48.53
N THR A 246 -15.77 -21.80 49.62
CA THR A 246 -15.46 -23.23 49.70
C THR A 246 -16.56 -24.04 50.39
N ALA A 247 -16.65 -25.31 49.99
CA ALA A 247 -17.29 -26.41 50.71
C ALA A 247 -18.80 -26.30 51.04
N SER A 248 -19.62 -26.80 50.12
CA SER A 248 -20.69 -27.75 50.52
C SER A 248 -20.57 -29.02 49.68
N THR A 249 -20.74 -30.18 50.31
CA THR A 249 -20.53 -31.50 49.68
C THR A 249 -21.81 -32.02 49.05
N GLY A 250 -22.13 -31.51 47.86
CA GLY A 250 -23.20 -32.02 46.99
C GLY A 250 -22.64 -32.82 45.81
N SER A 251 -23.39 -33.83 45.33
CA SER A 251 -23.00 -34.74 44.24
C SER A 251 -22.43 -34.00 43.02
N GLY A 252 -21.12 -34.12 42.82
CA GLY A 252 -20.39 -33.30 41.86
C GLY A 252 -20.49 -33.80 40.42
N SER A 253 -21.58 -33.49 39.73
CA SER A 253 -21.49 -33.30 38.27
C SER A 253 -20.49 -32.17 38.02
N SER A 254 -19.52 -32.35 37.12
CA SER A 254 -18.49 -31.33 36.95
C SER A 254 -19.11 -30.05 36.41
N LEU A 255 -18.65 -28.89 36.86
CA LEU A 255 -18.99 -27.61 36.23
C LEU A 255 -18.66 -27.64 34.72
N ARG A 256 -17.63 -28.41 34.34
CA ARG A 256 -17.24 -28.69 32.95
C ARG A 256 -18.29 -29.52 32.19
N ASP A 257 -18.99 -30.45 32.86
CA ASP A 257 -20.04 -31.28 32.27
C ASP A 257 -21.34 -30.49 32.12
N VAL A 258 -21.69 -29.68 33.13
CA VAL A 258 -22.86 -28.79 33.08
C VAL A 258 -22.68 -27.71 32.00
N MET A 259 -21.49 -27.10 31.91
CA MET A 259 -21.14 -26.23 30.78
C MET A 259 -21.14 -26.99 29.46
N GLY A 260 -20.63 -28.23 29.42
CA GLY A 260 -20.61 -29.06 28.22
C GLY A 260 -22.01 -29.37 27.69
N GLN A 261 -22.93 -29.77 28.57
CA GLN A 261 -24.34 -30.01 28.21
C GLN A 261 -25.03 -28.74 27.74
N ALA A 262 -24.89 -27.62 28.48
CA ALA A 262 -25.46 -26.34 28.08
C ALA A 262 -24.94 -25.84 26.72
N LEU A 263 -23.62 -25.95 26.47
CA LEU A 263 -23.03 -25.62 25.16
C LEU A 263 -23.54 -26.56 24.06
N THR A 264 -23.73 -27.84 24.35
CA THR A 264 -24.27 -28.84 23.39
C THR A 264 -25.74 -28.56 23.04
N GLU A 265 -26.56 -28.18 24.02
CA GLU A 265 -27.96 -27.79 23.79
C GLU A 265 -28.04 -26.50 22.96
N TYR A 266 -27.26 -25.48 23.31
CA TYR A 266 -27.18 -24.22 22.55
C TYR A 266 -26.69 -24.42 21.10
N ALA A 267 -25.77 -25.38 20.88
CA ALA A 267 -25.31 -25.74 19.55
C ALA A 267 -26.45 -26.25 18.64
N SER A 268 -27.53 -26.80 19.19
CA SER A 268 -28.63 -27.39 18.40
C SER A 268 -29.53 -26.37 17.69
N LEU A 269 -29.65 -25.14 18.21
CA LEU A 269 -30.65 -24.13 17.79
C LEU A 269 -30.69 -23.87 16.28
N THR A 270 -31.86 -24.16 15.69
CA THR A 270 -32.21 -23.90 14.29
C THR A 270 -32.35 -22.40 14.00
N LYS A 271 -32.40 -22.03 12.70
CA LYS A 271 -32.59 -20.63 12.28
C LYS A 271 -33.89 -20.01 12.80
N SER A 272 -34.97 -20.80 12.87
CA SER A 272 -36.28 -20.34 13.34
C SER A 272 -36.25 -20.09 14.85
N GLU A 273 -35.59 -20.96 15.61
CA GLU A 273 -35.40 -20.76 17.05
C GLU A 273 -34.48 -19.58 17.37
N ARG A 274 -33.40 -19.36 16.58
CA ARG A 274 -32.55 -18.16 16.69
C ARG A 274 -33.30 -16.86 16.41
N HIS A 275 -34.18 -16.87 15.40
CA HIS A 275 -35.07 -15.75 15.08
C HIS A 275 -36.07 -15.48 16.20
N ASN A 276 -36.79 -16.51 16.66
CA ASN A 276 -37.83 -16.41 17.69
C ASN A 276 -37.26 -16.02 19.07
N SER A 277 -36.14 -16.63 19.48
CA SER A 277 -35.40 -16.25 20.71
C SER A 277 -34.66 -14.92 20.59
N ARG A 278 -34.54 -14.38 19.37
CA ARG A 278 -33.83 -13.13 19.03
C ARG A 278 -32.34 -13.14 19.40
N ARG A 279 -31.71 -14.33 19.50
CA ARG A 279 -30.32 -14.53 19.98
C ARG A 279 -29.27 -14.38 18.86
N TYR A 280 -29.35 -13.27 18.14
CA TYR A 280 -28.54 -13.01 16.94
C TYR A 280 -27.01 -12.90 17.19
N SER A 281 -26.59 -12.55 18.40
CA SER A 281 -25.20 -12.27 18.77
C SER A 281 -24.52 -13.37 19.61
N GLU A 282 -25.09 -14.58 19.57
CA GLU A 282 -24.54 -15.78 20.19
C GLU A 282 -23.97 -16.69 19.09
N VAL A 283 -22.73 -17.13 19.28
CA VAL A 283 -22.04 -18.06 18.37
C VAL A 283 -21.92 -19.42 19.07
N ASP A 284 -22.12 -20.48 18.29
CA ASP A 284 -21.74 -21.83 18.69
C ASP A 284 -20.22 -21.95 18.56
N MET A 285 -19.49 -22.11 19.67
CA MET A 285 -18.02 -22.16 19.65
C MET A 285 -17.48 -23.36 18.85
N ALA A 286 -18.25 -24.44 18.67
CA ALA A 286 -17.85 -25.56 17.81
C ALA A 286 -17.91 -25.20 16.30
N MET A 287 -18.66 -24.15 15.94
CA MET A 287 -18.72 -23.59 14.58
C MET A 287 -17.66 -22.51 14.31
N VAL A 288 -16.87 -22.09 15.31
CA VAL A 288 -15.86 -21.04 15.14
C VAL A 288 -14.60 -21.63 14.50
N ARG A 289 -14.44 -21.42 13.20
CA ARG A 289 -13.23 -21.79 12.45
C ARG A 289 -12.65 -20.62 11.68
N GLY A 290 -11.31 -20.51 11.66
CA GLY A 290 -10.57 -19.46 10.96
C GLY A 290 -9.49 -20.03 10.05
N ILE A 291 -8.99 -19.21 9.14
CA ILE A 291 -7.89 -19.54 8.22
C ILE A 291 -6.88 -18.38 8.24
N SER A 292 -5.58 -18.66 8.15
CA SER A 292 -4.59 -17.59 7.94
C SER A 292 -4.85 -16.90 6.60
N LEU A 293 -4.82 -15.57 6.59
CA LEU A 293 -5.06 -14.77 5.39
C LEU A 293 -4.04 -15.14 4.29
N ARG A 294 -2.78 -15.41 4.67
CA ARG A 294 -1.76 -16.00 3.80
C ARG A 294 -2.18 -17.34 3.19
N SER A 295 -2.71 -18.28 3.99
CA SER A 295 -3.19 -19.58 3.48
C SER A 295 -4.33 -19.45 2.49
N SER A 296 -5.20 -18.44 2.62
CA SER A 296 -6.28 -18.17 1.65
C SER A 296 -5.77 -17.81 0.23
N LEU A 297 -4.50 -17.40 0.11
CA LEU A 297 -3.85 -16.98 -1.14
C LEU A 297 -3.02 -18.10 -1.79
N ARG A 298 -2.85 -19.26 -1.14
CA ARG A 298 -2.14 -20.42 -1.70
C ARG A 298 -2.88 -20.97 -2.93
N GLY A 299 -2.12 -21.58 -3.85
CA GLY A 299 -2.66 -22.05 -5.14
C GLY A 299 -3.22 -20.91 -6.01
N LEU A 300 -2.54 -19.76 -6.01
CA LEU A 300 -2.99 -18.51 -6.65
C LEU A 300 -4.43 -18.15 -6.21
N GLY A 301 -4.63 -18.12 -4.89
CA GLY A 301 -5.90 -17.89 -4.22
C GLY A 301 -7.06 -18.70 -4.79
N ARG A 302 -6.93 -20.04 -4.87
CA ARG A 302 -8.01 -20.91 -5.37
C ARG A 302 -9.34 -20.63 -4.65
N LEU A 303 -9.29 -20.42 -3.34
CA LEU A 303 -10.42 -20.01 -2.48
C LEU A 303 -11.14 -18.76 -3.00
N TRP A 304 -10.39 -17.69 -3.31
CA TRP A 304 -10.96 -16.43 -3.84
C TRP A 304 -11.53 -16.54 -5.25
N ARG A 305 -11.20 -17.61 -5.99
CA ARG A 305 -11.75 -17.97 -7.32
C ARG A 305 -12.92 -18.96 -7.23
N TYR A 306 -13.54 -19.09 -6.05
CA TYR A 306 -14.75 -19.89 -5.82
C TYR A 306 -15.85 -19.62 -6.85
N LYS A 307 -16.56 -20.69 -7.24
CA LYS A 307 -17.79 -20.64 -8.04
C LYS A 307 -18.82 -21.58 -7.42
N ALA A 308 -20.09 -21.18 -7.40
CA ALA A 308 -21.18 -22.00 -6.89
C ALA A 308 -21.34 -23.37 -7.62
N SER A 309 -20.78 -23.51 -8.82
CA SER A 309 -20.75 -24.74 -9.62
C SER A 309 -19.69 -25.77 -9.20
N TRP A 310 -18.88 -25.52 -8.16
CA TRP A 310 -17.88 -26.47 -7.67
C TRP A 310 -18.52 -27.75 -7.12
N LYS A 311 -17.83 -28.88 -7.31
CA LYS A 311 -18.30 -30.20 -6.85
C LYS A 311 -18.43 -30.20 -5.32
N PRO A 312 -19.36 -30.97 -4.73
CA PRO A 312 -19.52 -31.05 -3.27
C PRO A 312 -18.21 -31.38 -2.54
N GLN A 313 -17.38 -32.27 -3.10
CA GLN A 313 -16.08 -32.64 -2.53
C GLN A 313 -15.10 -31.44 -2.47
N GLU A 314 -15.06 -30.59 -3.50
CA GLU A 314 -14.24 -29.38 -3.51
C GLU A 314 -14.75 -28.34 -2.52
N ARG A 315 -16.08 -28.27 -2.31
CA ARG A 315 -16.73 -27.40 -1.34
C ARG A 315 -16.51 -27.86 0.11
N ALA A 316 -16.47 -29.16 0.36
CA ALA A 316 -16.05 -29.71 1.66
C ALA A 316 -14.57 -29.41 1.91
N ALA A 317 -13.70 -29.60 0.90
CA ALA A 317 -12.26 -29.34 1.04
C ALA A 317 -11.91 -27.88 1.39
N LEU A 318 -12.75 -26.89 1.06
CA LEU A 318 -12.57 -25.51 1.52
C LEU A 318 -12.75 -25.35 3.04
N TYR A 319 -13.61 -26.15 3.67
CA TYR A 319 -13.83 -26.11 5.11
C TYR A 319 -12.62 -26.65 5.88
N GLU A 320 -11.98 -27.69 5.36
CA GLU A 320 -10.75 -28.26 5.94
C GLU A 320 -9.50 -27.39 5.75
N LEU A 321 -9.58 -26.30 4.97
CA LEU A 321 -8.54 -25.25 4.97
C LEU A 321 -8.64 -24.33 6.20
N SER A 322 -9.75 -24.37 6.95
CA SER A 322 -9.93 -23.65 8.21
C SER A 322 -9.66 -24.56 9.41
N SER A 323 -9.18 -24.01 10.52
CA SER A 323 -8.99 -24.70 11.79
C SER A 323 -9.91 -24.11 12.88
N PRO A 324 -10.29 -24.88 13.93
CA PRO A 324 -11.00 -24.35 15.08
C PRO A 324 -10.28 -23.17 15.72
N ALA A 325 -11.03 -22.11 16.05
CA ALA A 325 -10.50 -20.85 16.58
C ALA A 325 -11.33 -20.37 17.78
N MET A 326 -10.73 -19.56 18.65
CA MET A 326 -11.42 -18.94 19.79
C MET A 326 -11.89 -17.50 19.50
N SER A 327 -11.27 -16.84 18.53
CA SER A 327 -11.54 -15.48 18.07
C SER A 327 -10.89 -15.24 16.71
N PHE A 328 -11.23 -14.13 16.07
CA PHE A 328 -10.63 -13.71 14.80
C PHE A 328 -9.87 -12.40 14.96
N LYS A 329 -8.67 -12.32 14.37
CA LYS A 329 -7.96 -11.04 14.25
C LYS A 329 -8.63 -10.17 13.19
N VAL A 330 -9.11 -10.78 12.10
CA VAL A 330 -9.77 -10.10 10.99
C VAL A 330 -11.00 -10.87 10.51
N PHE A 331 -12.15 -10.20 10.43
CA PHE A 331 -13.30 -10.66 9.65
C PHE A 331 -13.21 -10.07 8.24
N VAL A 332 -13.14 -10.91 7.20
CA VAL A 332 -12.94 -10.42 5.81
C VAL A 332 -14.28 -10.35 5.07
N SER A 333 -15.03 -9.27 5.34
CA SER A 333 -16.27 -8.98 4.64
C SER A 333 -16.00 -8.49 3.22
N HIS A 334 -16.77 -9.01 2.26
CA HIS A 334 -16.58 -8.73 0.85
C HIS A 334 -17.81 -9.13 0.02
N THR A 335 -17.82 -8.84 -1.29
CA THR A 335 -18.87 -9.31 -2.21
C THR A 335 -18.35 -10.33 -3.23
N TRP A 336 -19.11 -11.42 -3.43
CA TRP A 336 -18.78 -12.47 -4.42
C TRP A 336 -19.01 -12.05 -5.87
N GLN A 337 -19.71 -10.93 -6.11
CA GLN A 337 -19.85 -10.34 -7.45
C GLN A 337 -18.52 -9.76 -7.97
N THR A 338 -17.61 -9.36 -7.09
CA THR A 338 -16.32 -8.78 -7.47
C THR A 338 -15.32 -9.88 -7.84
N PRO A 339 -14.72 -9.85 -9.05
CA PRO A 339 -13.87 -10.93 -9.55
C PRO A 339 -12.72 -11.29 -8.62
N GLY A 340 -12.59 -12.58 -8.32
CA GLY A 340 -11.60 -13.12 -7.38
C GLY A 340 -10.16 -12.67 -7.63
N ARG A 341 -9.77 -12.47 -8.91
CA ARG A 341 -8.43 -11.99 -9.28
C ARG A 341 -8.03 -10.67 -8.62
N TRP A 342 -8.98 -9.75 -8.42
CA TRP A 342 -8.70 -8.46 -7.78
C TRP A 342 -8.54 -8.59 -6.26
N LYS A 343 -9.34 -9.46 -5.63
CA LYS A 343 -9.16 -9.82 -4.20
C LYS A 343 -7.79 -10.46 -3.98
N ILE A 344 -7.38 -11.39 -4.84
CA ILE A 344 -6.06 -12.02 -4.79
C ILE A 344 -4.96 -10.98 -4.93
N LEU A 345 -5.02 -10.13 -5.95
CA LEU A 345 -3.99 -9.12 -6.21
C LEU A 345 -3.84 -8.16 -5.01
N GLY A 346 -4.96 -7.66 -4.48
CA GLY A 346 -4.98 -6.79 -3.31
C GLY A 346 -4.42 -7.46 -2.06
N LEU A 347 -4.90 -8.67 -1.74
CA LEU A 347 -4.45 -9.39 -0.55
C LEU A 347 -3.00 -9.87 -0.67
N SER A 348 -2.54 -10.31 -1.84
CA SER A 348 -1.13 -10.68 -2.07
C SER A 348 -0.18 -9.50 -1.86
N LEU A 349 -0.53 -8.31 -2.34
CA LEU A 349 0.27 -7.12 -2.08
C LEU A 349 0.23 -6.71 -0.59
N GLN A 350 -0.96 -6.71 0.03
CA GLN A 350 -1.12 -6.43 1.47
C GLN A 350 -0.32 -7.40 2.37
N CYS A 351 -0.24 -8.68 2.03
CA CYS A 351 0.44 -9.71 2.81
C CYS A 351 1.93 -9.89 2.45
N GLY A 352 2.34 -9.46 1.25
CA GLY A 352 3.60 -9.82 0.62
C GLY A 352 4.54 -8.67 0.26
N TRP A 353 4.14 -7.39 0.39
CA TRP A 353 5.01 -6.25 0.06
C TRP A 353 6.37 -6.28 0.79
N ARG A 354 6.40 -6.72 2.06
CA ARG A 354 7.63 -6.91 2.83
C ARG A 354 8.56 -7.96 2.22
N SER A 355 7.99 -9.10 1.83
CA SER A 355 8.73 -10.18 1.15
C SER A 355 9.24 -9.73 -0.22
N ALA A 356 8.45 -8.95 -0.96
CA ALA A 356 8.85 -8.38 -2.24
C ALA A 356 10.02 -7.41 -2.11
N LEU A 357 9.98 -6.45 -1.18
CA LEU A 357 11.10 -5.55 -0.90
C LEU A 357 12.34 -6.29 -0.39
N GLY A 358 12.17 -7.28 0.50
CA GLY A 358 13.28 -8.08 1.03
C GLY A 358 13.98 -8.90 -0.06
N PHE A 359 13.22 -9.58 -0.93
CA PHE A 359 13.77 -10.32 -2.06
C PHE A 359 14.42 -9.38 -3.09
N TRP A 360 13.78 -8.25 -3.42
CA TRP A 360 14.37 -7.21 -4.28
C TRP A 360 15.72 -6.74 -3.75
N PHE A 361 15.78 -6.34 -2.48
CA PHE A 361 17.00 -5.83 -1.85
C PHE A 361 18.13 -6.88 -1.87
N MET A 362 17.82 -8.13 -1.51
CA MET A 362 18.80 -9.22 -1.58
C MET A 362 19.31 -9.45 -3.01
N ALA A 363 18.44 -9.42 -4.02
CA ALA A 363 18.84 -9.59 -5.42
C ALA A 363 19.68 -8.42 -5.96
N VAL A 364 19.34 -7.18 -5.59
CA VAL A 364 20.12 -5.98 -5.92
C VAL A 364 21.51 -6.07 -5.29
N VAL A 365 21.61 -6.35 -3.99
CA VAL A 365 22.90 -6.46 -3.26
C VAL A 365 23.76 -7.59 -3.84
N VAL A 366 23.19 -8.77 -4.10
CA VAL A 366 23.93 -9.89 -4.70
C VAL A 366 24.39 -9.58 -6.12
N SER A 367 23.54 -8.97 -6.96
CA SER A 367 23.92 -8.62 -8.34
C SER A 367 25.02 -7.56 -8.36
N PHE A 368 24.88 -6.51 -7.55
CA PHE A 368 25.89 -5.46 -7.39
C PHE A 368 27.23 -6.04 -6.95
N ALA A 369 27.24 -6.91 -5.93
CA ALA A 369 28.45 -7.55 -5.44
C ALA A 369 29.10 -8.49 -6.48
N LEU A 370 28.31 -9.28 -7.21
CA LEU A 370 28.83 -10.19 -8.24
C LEU A 370 29.42 -9.43 -9.45
N CYS A 371 28.84 -8.30 -9.85
CA CYS A 371 29.44 -7.43 -10.87
C CYS A 371 30.70 -6.71 -10.33
N ALA A 372 30.67 -6.25 -9.08
CA ALA A 372 31.81 -5.57 -8.47
C ALA A 372 33.06 -6.46 -8.41
N LEU A 373 32.86 -7.75 -8.13
CA LEU A 373 33.88 -8.81 -8.09
C LEU A 373 34.21 -9.42 -9.47
N ASP A 374 33.71 -8.84 -10.57
CA ASP A 374 33.90 -9.32 -11.96
C ASP A 374 33.41 -10.76 -12.24
N ILE A 375 32.53 -11.30 -11.39
CA ILE A 375 31.91 -12.62 -11.55
C ILE A 375 30.73 -12.54 -12.54
N LEU A 376 29.99 -11.43 -12.54
CA LEU A 376 29.04 -11.08 -13.59
C LEU A 376 29.71 -10.07 -14.55
N PRO A 377 29.73 -10.32 -15.86
CA PRO A 377 30.36 -9.41 -16.81
C PRO A 377 29.54 -8.12 -16.96
N MET A 378 30.24 -7.02 -17.25
CA MET A 378 29.65 -5.72 -17.61
C MET A 378 29.95 -5.45 -19.10
N PRO A 379 29.20 -6.07 -20.03
CA PRO A 379 29.59 -6.18 -21.44
C PRO A 379 29.28 -4.94 -22.28
N PHE A 380 28.72 -3.88 -21.69
CA PHE A 380 28.30 -2.68 -22.39
C PHE A 380 29.16 -1.49 -22.00
N SER A 381 29.35 -0.55 -22.93
CA SER A 381 29.92 0.77 -22.68
C SER A 381 28.83 1.81 -22.52
N TYR A 382 29.11 2.87 -21.76
CA TYR A 382 28.22 4.01 -21.58
C TYR A 382 29.04 5.31 -21.48
N GLU A 383 28.83 6.26 -22.40
CA GLU A 383 29.45 7.59 -22.32
C GLU A 383 28.65 8.52 -21.39
N PRO A 384 29.25 9.04 -20.30
CA PRO A 384 28.54 9.88 -19.33
C PRO A 384 28.29 11.29 -19.90
N THR A 385 27.01 11.68 -20.00
CA THR A 385 26.60 13.05 -20.38
C THR A 385 27.03 14.14 -19.36
N MET A 386 27.68 13.76 -18.25
CA MET A 386 28.28 14.67 -17.28
C MET A 386 29.78 14.81 -17.57
N ALA A 387 30.13 15.83 -18.35
CA ALA A 387 31.43 16.02 -19.02
C ALA A 387 32.65 16.35 -18.12
N VAL A 388 32.73 15.77 -16.91
CA VAL A 388 33.91 15.88 -16.03
C VAL A 388 34.94 14.79 -16.33
N PHE A 389 34.50 13.62 -16.79
CA PHE A 389 35.35 12.52 -17.24
C PHE A 389 34.88 12.02 -18.62
N PRO A 390 35.68 12.17 -19.69
CA PRO A 390 35.33 11.76 -21.04
C PRO A 390 35.62 10.27 -21.31
N GLU A 391 35.60 9.43 -20.28
CA GLU A 391 35.89 8.00 -20.38
C GLU A 391 34.59 7.18 -20.44
N THR A 392 34.59 6.14 -21.26
CA THR A 392 33.43 5.25 -21.42
C THR A 392 33.35 4.29 -20.25
N TYR A 393 32.24 4.33 -19.51
CA TYR A 393 32.05 3.51 -18.33
C TYR A 393 31.58 2.10 -18.72
N ALA A 394 32.19 1.07 -18.10
CA ALA A 394 31.70 -0.29 -18.21
C ALA A 394 30.35 -0.41 -17.47
N MET A 395 29.32 -0.92 -18.14
CA MET A 395 27.96 -1.01 -17.62
C MET A 395 27.42 -2.44 -17.65
N GLY A 396 26.82 -2.84 -16.53
CA GLY A 396 26.03 -4.06 -16.44
C GLY A 396 24.60 -3.87 -16.92
N PHE A 397 23.80 -4.91 -16.77
CA PHE A 397 22.34 -4.83 -16.93
C PHE A 397 21.61 -5.72 -15.91
N TRP A 398 22.29 -6.12 -14.83
CA TRP A 398 21.87 -7.25 -14.00
C TRP A 398 20.97 -6.85 -12.83
N VAL A 399 21.14 -5.63 -12.30
CA VAL A 399 20.49 -5.16 -11.06
C VAL A 399 18.99 -4.92 -11.27
N VAL A 400 18.60 -4.33 -12.40
CA VAL A 400 17.19 -4.06 -12.75
C VAL A 400 16.39 -5.35 -12.98
N PRO A 401 16.79 -6.31 -13.85
CA PRO A 401 16.07 -7.57 -14.05
C PRO A 401 16.10 -8.50 -12.85
N SER A 402 17.22 -8.64 -12.14
CA SER A 402 17.26 -9.47 -10.93
C SER A 402 16.33 -8.91 -9.87
N GLY A 403 16.31 -7.58 -9.70
CA GLY A 403 15.36 -6.86 -8.86
C GLY A 403 13.91 -7.11 -9.28
N MET A 404 13.56 -7.02 -10.57
CA MET A 404 12.19 -7.29 -11.05
C MET A 404 11.76 -8.74 -10.75
N ILE A 405 12.61 -9.71 -11.09
CA ILE A 405 12.32 -11.13 -10.89
C ILE A 405 12.16 -11.41 -9.39
N ALA A 406 13.04 -10.87 -8.55
CA ALA A 406 13.00 -11.06 -7.10
C ALA A 406 11.78 -10.39 -6.45
N THR A 407 11.38 -9.19 -6.87
CA THR A 407 10.11 -8.54 -6.46
C THR A 407 8.91 -9.46 -6.75
N LEU A 408 8.83 -10.04 -7.95
CA LEU A 408 7.76 -10.94 -8.35
C LEU A 408 7.79 -12.26 -7.56
N VAL A 409 8.97 -12.86 -7.38
CA VAL A 409 9.16 -14.08 -6.56
C VAL A 409 8.76 -13.83 -5.11
N GLY A 410 9.15 -12.70 -4.51
CA GLY A 410 8.78 -12.34 -3.13
C GLY A 410 7.27 -12.18 -2.94
N LEU A 411 6.56 -11.60 -3.91
CA LEU A 411 5.08 -11.53 -3.91
C LEU A 411 4.43 -12.91 -4.02
N VAL A 412 4.95 -13.79 -4.88
CA VAL A 412 4.40 -15.13 -5.11
C VAL A 412 4.74 -16.10 -3.97
N ALA A 413 5.88 -15.90 -3.29
CA ALA A 413 6.33 -16.71 -2.15
C ALA A 413 5.64 -16.36 -0.83
N ALA A 414 5.22 -15.10 -0.62
CA ALA A 414 4.65 -14.63 0.65
C ALA A 414 3.47 -15.47 1.23
N PRO A 415 2.54 -16.04 0.43
CA PRO A 415 1.49 -16.96 0.92
C PRO A 415 2.02 -18.28 1.52
N TYR A 416 3.25 -18.68 1.18
CA TYR A 416 3.89 -19.92 1.62
C TYR A 416 4.89 -19.71 2.75
N TRP A 417 5.21 -18.45 3.09
CA TRP A 417 6.16 -18.15 4.16
C TRP A 417 5.64 -18.63 5.53
N PRO A 418 6.50 -19.22 6.39
CA PRO A 418 6.09 -19.70 7.71
C PRO A 418 5.41 -18.62 8.57
N GLU A 419 4.32 -18.99 9.24
CA GLU A 419 3.52 -18.09 10.08
C GLU A 419 4.30 -17.53 11.28
N ARG A 420 5.43 -18.15 11.65
CA ARG A 420 6.36 -17.64 12.68
C ARG A 420 6.88 -16.23 12.37
N CYS A 421 7.08 -15.89 11.10
CA CYS A 421 7.56 -14.56 10.69
C CYS A 421 6.41 -13.55 10.45
N SER A 422 5.20 -13.85 10.91
CA SER A 422 4.03 -12.96 10.80
C SER A 422 3.01 -13.27 11.89
N GLY A 423 3.08 -12.55 13.02
CA GLY A 423 2.24 -12.82 14.19
C GLY A 423 0.75 -12.99 13.85
N SER A 424 0.23 -14.19 14.13
CA SER A 424 -1.07 -14.78 13.72
C SER A 424 -2.02 -13.87 12.94
N ASP A 425 -2.38 -14.27 11.73
CA ASP A 425 -3.37 -13.64 10.85
C ASP A 425 -4.68 -14.44 10.75
N THR A 426 -5.04 -15.21 11.79
CA THR A 426 -6.28 -16.01 11.85
C THR A 426 -7.50 -15.14 11.53
N SER A 427 -8.12 -15.42 10.39
CA SER A 427 -9.17 -14.62 9.79
C SER A 427 -10.43 -15.44 9.56
N PHE A 428 -11.60 -14.81 9.68
CA PHE A 428 -12.85 -15.37 9.20
C PHE A 428 -13.05 -15.07 7.72
N ILE A 429 -13.28 -16.10 6.91
CA ILE A 429 -13.63 -15.99 5.49
C ILE A 429 -14.78 -16.96 5.23
N ASP A 430 -15.95 -16.42 4.88
CA ASP A 430 -17.24 -17.14 4.78
C ASP A 430 -17.17 -18.52 4.12
N VAL A 431 -16.53 -18.64 2.95
CA VAL A 431 -16.49 -19.87 2.16
C VAL A 431 -15.61 -20.99 2.75
N ALA A 432 -14.70 -20.66 3.69
CA ALA A 432 -13.85 -21.63 4.39
C ALA A 432 -14.26 -21.81 5.86
N SER A 433 -14.69 -20.74 6.53
CA SER A 433 -15.15 -20.77 7.91
C SER A 433 -16.55 -21.38 8.09
N ILE A 434 -17.41 -21.30 7.07
CA ILE A 434 -18.74 -21.94 7.08
C ILE A 434 -18.71 -23.18 6.18
N HIS A 435 -19.24 -24.30 6.67
CA HIS A 435 -19.31 -25.56 5.93
C HIS A 435 -20.22 -25.46 4.70
N GLN A 436 -19.70 -25.73 3.50
CA GLN A 436 -20.35 -25.43 2.20
C GLN A 436 -21.18 -26.60 1.59
N VAL A 437 -21.41 -27.67 2.35
CA VAL A 437 -22.06 -28.92 1.86
C VAL A 437 -23.21 -29.38 2.76
N ASP A 438 -22.95 -29.69 4.03
CA ASP A 438 -24.01 -29.95 5.02
C ASP A 438 -24.79 -28.66 5.23
N ARG A 439 -26.05 -28.70 4.79
CA ARG A 439 -27.01 -27.60 4.86
C ARG A 439 -27.32 -27.16 6.30
N ARG A 440 -27.30 -28.06 7.29
CA ARG A 440 -27.54 -27.72 8.69
C ARG A 440 -26.40 -26.88 9.25
N LEU A 441 -25.15 -27.30 9.02
CA LEU A 441 -23.96 -26.54 9.41
C LEU A 441 -23.84 -25.23 8.62
N MET A 442 -24.16 -25.24 7.32
CA MET A 442 -24.20 -24.03 6.49
C MET A 442 -25.22 -23.01 7.00
N GLU A 443 -26.46 -23.44 7.29
CA GLU A 443 -27.50 -22.55 7.83
C GLU A 443 -27.12 -22.06 9.24
N LYS A 444 -26.59 -22.92 10.13
CA LYS A 444 -26.07 -22.49 11.45
C LYS A 444 -24.97 -21.43 11.33
N GLY A 445 -24.04 -21.58 10.39
CA GLY A 445 -22.96 -20.62 10.15
C GLY A 445 -23.47 -19.28 9.63
N ILE A 446 -24.34 -19.29 8.61
CA ILE A 446 -24.91 -18.06 8.02
C ILE A 446 -25.71 -17.26 9.07
N TYR A 447 -26.62 -17.89 9.80
CA TYR A 447 -27.38 -17.22 10.86
C TYR A 447 -26.59 -17.03 12.17
N GLY A 448 -25.31 -17.42 12.18
CA GLY A 448 -24.32 -17.15 13.24
C GLY A 448 -23.34 -16.02 12.93
N ILE A 449 -23.41 -15.38 11.74
CA ILE A 449 -22.45 -14.35 11.29
C ILE A 449 -22.25 -13.21 12.31
N ALA A 450 -23.33 -12.73 12.92
CA ALA A 450 -23.21 -11.68 13.95
C ALA A 450 -22.50 -12.16 15.22
N GLY A 451 -22.58 -13.45 15.55
CA GLY A 451 -21.75 -14.07 16.59
C GLY A 451 -20.26 -14.11 16.20
N PHE A 452 -19.92 -14.44 14.94
CA PHE A 452 -18.54 -14.37 14.45
C PHE A 452 -17.99 -12.94 14.45
N LEU A 453 -18.80 -11.94 14.06
CA LEU A 453 -18.43 -10.52 14.12
C LEU A 453 -18.12 -10.07 15.56
N ARG A 454 -18.89 -10.52 16.56
CA ARG A 454 -18.66 -10.21 17.99
C ARG A 454 -17.32 -10.72 18.53
N ILE A 455 -16.74 -11.77 17.96
CA ILE A 455 -15.43 -12.32 18.34
C ILE A 455 -14.29 -11.89 17.40
N SER A 456 -14.51 -10.84 16.58
CA SER A 456 -13.56 -10.32 15.60
C SER A 456 -12.95 -8.98 16.03
N GLN A 457 -11.62 -8.88 16.04
CA GLN A 457 -10.90 -7.66 16.47
C GLN A 457 -10.92 -6.53 15.41
N GLU A 458 -10.88 -6.90 14.13
CA GLU A 458 -10.94 -6.00 12.96
C GLU A 458 -12.01 -6.49 11.98
N LEU A 459 -12.84 -5.58 11.45
CA LEU A 459 -13.64 -5.83 10.25
C LEU A 459 -12.89 -5.26 9.05
N ARG A 460 -12.37 -6.12 8.17
CA ARG A 460 -11.73 -5.70 6.92
C ARG A 460 -12.70 -5.85 5.76
N ILE A 461 -12.96 -4.75 5.08
CA ILE A 461 -13.89 -4.69 3.96
C ILE A 461 -13.08 -4.62 2.67
N LEU A 462 -13.14 -5.70 1.89
CA LEU A 462 -12.58 -5.73 0.53
C LEU A 462 -13.54 -5.01 -0.42
N PHE A 463 -13.37 -3.69 -0.46
CA PHE A 463 -14.33 -2.77 -1.08
C PHE A 463 -14.25 -2.79 -2.61
N SER A 464 -15.43 -2.66 -3.22
CA SER A 464 -15.70 -2.51 -4.66
C SER A 464 -17.15 -2.03 -4.81
N ALA A 465 -17.48 -1.28 -5.87
CA ALA A 465 -18.81 -0.69 -6.07
C ALA A 465 -20.03 -1.57 -5.69
N PRO A 466 -20.16 -2.86 -6.08
CA PRO A 466 -21.31 -3.71 -5.73
C PRO A 466 -21.35 -4.22 -4.27
N TYR A 467 -20.66 -3.57 -3.33
CA TYR A 467 -20.64 -4.00 -1.92
C TYR A 467 -21.90 -3.58 -1.15
N PHE A 468 -22.24 -2.29 -1.07
CA PHE A 468 -23.41 -1.82 -0.31
C PHE A 468 -24.77 -2.03 -1.01
N SER A 469 -24.78 -2.46 -2.27
CA SER A 469 -26.02 -2.90 -2.93
C SER A 469 -26.58 -4.21 -2.35
N ARG A 470 -25.85 -4.91 -1.47
CA ARG A 470 -26.22 -6.21 -0.89
C ARG A 470 -26.54 -6.12 0.60
N LEU A 471 -27.72 -6.60 0.98
CA LEU A 471 -28.27 -6.45 2.34
C LEU A 471 -27.38 -7.08 3.42
N TRP A 472 -26.86 -8.29 3.19
CA TRP A 472 -25.90 -8.95 4.08
C TRP A 472 -24.64 -8.10 4.31
N CYS A 473 -24.07 -7.50 3.27
CA CYS A 473 -22.83 -6.72 3.37
C CYS A 473 -23.04 -5.43 4.19
N VAL A 474 -24.14 -4.70 3.99
CA VAL A 474 -24.48 -3.51 4.81
C VAL A 474 -24.74 -3.92 6.27
N PHE A 475 -25.49 -5.01 6.46
CA PHE A 475 -25.81 -5.55 7.77
C PHE A 475 -24.55 -5.97 8.54
N GLU A 476 -23.57 -6.59 7.90
CA GLU A 476 -22.29 -6.98 8.53
C GLU A 476 -21.54 -5.78 9.13
N VAL A 477 -21.45 -4.64 8.43
CA VAL A 477 -20.76 -3.44 8.94
C VAL A 477 -21.50 -2.84 10.13
N ALA A 478 -22.82 -2.70 10.03
CA ALA A 478 -23.65 -2.15 11.10
C ALA A 478 -23.69 -3.08 12.33
N ALA A 479 -23.85 -4.39 12.12
CA ALA A 479 -23.80 -5.41 13.17
C ALA A 479 -22.45 -5.40 13.88
N TYR A 480 -21.35 -5.35 13.14
CA TYR A 480 -20.01 -5.25 13.71
C TYR A 480 -19.86 -4.03 14.61
N LYS A 481 -20.28 -2.84 14.17
CA LYS A 481 -20.16 -1.63 14.98
C LYS A 481 -21.09 -1.63 16.20
N LYS A 482 -22.27 -2.23 16.09
CA LYS A 482 -23.21 -2.42 17.21
C LYS A 482 -22.66 -3.38 18.28
N LEU A 483 -21.95 -4.43 17.86
CA LEU A 483 -21.42 -5.48 18.73
C LEU A 483 -20.01 -5.17 19.27
N ASN A 484 -19.21 -4.42 18.49
CA ASN A 484 -17.88 -3.95 18.84
C ASN A 484 -17.80 -2.41 18.65
N PRO A 485 -18.32 -1.60 19.59
CA PRO A 485 -18.28 -0.13 19.45
C PRO A 485 -16.86 0.44 19.32
N GLN A 486 -15.88 -0.23 19.95
CA GLN A 486 -14.45 0.07 19.87
C GLN A 486 -13.70 -0.75 18.78
N GLY A 487 -14.42 -1.60 18.04
CA GLY A 487 -13.84 -2.42 16.98
C GLY A 487 -13.36 -1.58 15.80
N THR A 488 -12.26 -1.99 15.17
CA THR A 488 -11.68 -1.26 14.04
C THR A 488 -12.27 -1.75 12.72
N ILE A 489 -12.78 -0.83 11.89
CA ILE A 489 -13.20 -1.12 10.51
C ILE A 489 -12.11 -0.62 9.55
N LYS A 490 -11.63 -1.47 8.64
CA LYS A 490 -10.61 -1.10 7.63
C LYS A 490 -11.14 -1.33 6.21
N PHE A 491 -11.23 -0.24 5.46
CA PHE A 491 -11.56 -0.29 4.03
C PHE A 491 -10.30 -0.57 3.21
N LYS A 492 -10.40 -1.54 2.30
CA LYS A 492 -9.36 -1.91 1.34
C LYS A 492 -9.99 -2.02 -0.05
N PRO A 493 -10.01 -0.94 -0.85
CA PRO A 493 -10.54 -0.96 -2.21
C PRO A 493 -9.68 -1.85 -3.11
N VAL A 494 -10.23 -2.96 -3.62
CA VAL A 494 -9.45 -4.04 -4.30
C VAL A 494 -8.76 -3.63 -5.61
N PHE A 495 -8.92 -2.37 -6.02
CA PHE A 495 -8.36 -1.79 -7.23
C PHE A 495 -7.12 -0.92 -6.97
N VAL A 496 -6.87 -0.47 -5.73
CA VAL A 496 -5.69 0.35 -5.41
C VAL A 496 -4.42 -0.42 -5.69
N GLU A 497 -4.35 -1.67 -5.23
CA GLU A 497 -3.22 -2.56 -5.50
C GLU A 497 -3.08 -2.93 -6.99
N ALA A 498 -4.17 -2.90 -7.77
CA ALA A 498 -4.11 -3.10 -9.22
C ALA A 498 -3.41 -1.92 -9.93
N VAL A 499 -3.62 -0.68 -9.46
CA VAL A 499 -2.83 0.46 -9.94
C VAL A 499 -1.39 0.39 -9.48
N VAL A 500 -1.12 0.03 -8.22
CA VAL A 500 0.26 -0.09 -7.71
C VAL A 500 1.07 -1.09 -8.53
N VAL A 501 0.51 -2.26 -8.82
CA VAL A 501 1.16 -3.25 -9.69
C VAL A 501 1.28 -2.74 -11.12
N GLY A 502 0.31 -1.97 -11.62
CA GLY A 502 0.42 -1.26 -12.90
C GLY A 502 1.60 -0.29 -12.94
N LEU A 503 1.72 0.62 -11.97
CA LEU A 503 2.82 1.58 -11.82
C LEU A 503 4.17 0.87 -11.69
N LEU A 504 4.25 -0.18 -10.85
CA LEU A 504 5.46 -0.96 -10.61
C LEU A 504 5.96 -1.67 -11.86
N LEU A 505 5.09 -2.44 -12.54
CA LEU A 505 5.44 -3.12 -13.79
C LEU A 505 5.85 -2.12 -14.86
N SER A 506 5.15 -1.00 -14.93
CA SER A 506 5.48 0.08 -15.86
C SER A 506 6.85 0.70 -15.57
N ALA A 507 7.17 0.98 -14.31
CA ALA A 507 8.43 1.59 -13.92
C ALA A 507 9.60 0.65 -14.23
N TYR A 508 9.45 -0.68 -14.06
CA TYR A 508 10.40 -1.64 -14.61
C TYR A 508 10.50 -1.54 -16.13
N CYS A 509 9.39 -1.55 -16.88
CA CYS A 509 9.42 -1.40 -18.35
C CYS A 509 10.13 -0.11 -18.79
N PHE A 510 9.96 1.01 -18.08
CA PHE A 510 10.70 2.25 -18.33
C PHE A 510 12.19 2.08 -18.07
N SER A 511 12.61 1.55 -16.91
CA SER A 511 14.03 1.31 -16.61
C SER A 511 14.68 0.36 -17.64
N PHE A 512 13.96 -0.68 -18.11
CA PHE A 512 14.43 -1.54 -19.20
C PHE A 512 14.58 -0.78 -20.52
N ILE A 513 13.56 -0.05 -20.97
CA ILE A 513 13.62 0.71 -22.23
C ILE A 513 14.76 1.75 -22.16
N PHE A 514 14.90 2.46 -21.05
CA PHE A 514 15.96 3.43 -20.82
C PHE A 514 17.36 2.78 -20.85
N MET A 515 17.57 1.67 -20.13
CA MET A 515 18.83 0.92 -20.15
C MET A 515 19.17 0.41 -21.56
N THR A 516 18.25 -0.31 -22.19
CA THR A 516 18.43 -0.83 -23.56
C THR A 516 18.72 0.30 -24.54
N TRP A 517 18.06 1.46 -24.37
CA TRP A 517 18.33 2.63 -25.20
C TRP A 517 19.76 3.17 -25.01
N ARG A 518 20.20 3.40 -23.77
CA ARG A 518 21.55 3.93 -23.48
C ARG A 518 22.65 2.97 -23.96
N ILE A 519 22.42 1.66 -23.90
CA ILE A 519 23.32 0.64 -24.43
C ILE A 519 23.39 0.67 -25.97
N LEU A 520 22.26 0.82 -26.67
CA LEU A 520 22.22 0.80 -28.14
C LEU A 520 22.70 2.10 -28.79
N HIS A 521 22.74 3.21 -28.06
CA HIS A 521 23.05 4.55 -28.56
C HIS A 521 24.14 5.25 -27.72
N ALA A 522 25.19 4.50 -27.37
CA ALA A 522 26.35 5.05 -26.65
C ALA A 522 27.12 6.09 -27.49
N ASP A 523 27.33 5.83 -28.78
CA ASP A 523 28.33 6.52 -29.61
C ASP A 523 27.76 7.70 -30.46
N GLY A 524 26.69 8.38 -30.02
CA GLY A 524 25.87 9.22 -30.91
C GLY A 524 25.39 10.57 -30.38
N LEU A 525 25.67 11.64 -31.14
CA LEU A 525 25.15 13.01 -30.92
C LEU A 525 23.62 13.15 -30.88
N GLU A 526 22.86 12.13 -31.32
CA GLU A 526 21.40 12.12 -31.18
C GLU A 526 20.91 11.80 -29.75
N ALA A 527 21.81 11.41 -28.83
CA ALA A 527 21.46 10.88 -27.51
C ALA A 527 20.42 11.73 -26.75
N ASP A 528 20.53 13.06 -26.78
CA ASP A 528 19.59 13.97 -26.12
C ASP A 528 18.16 13.86 -26.69
N ALA A 529 18.01 13.84 -28.02
CA ALA A 529 16.72 13.71 -28.68
C ALA A 529 16.02 12.40 -28.29
N TRP A 530 16.79 11.34 -28.09
CA TRP A 530 16.27 10.03 -27.70
C TRP A 530 16.06 9.85 -26.19
N VAL A 531 16.73 10.61 -25.32
CA VAL A 531 16.34 10.73 -23.91
C VAL A 531 14.90 11.25 -23.80
N PHE A 532 14.50 12.22 -24.62
CA PHE A 532 13.10 12.65 -24.71
C PHE A 532 12.17 11.55 -25.23
N ALA A 533 12.61 10.67 -26.13
CA ALA A 533 11.82 9.52 -26.59
C ALA A 533 11.66 8.44 -25.50
N ALA A 534 12.70 8.17 -24.71
CA ALA A 534 12.62 7.30 -23.54
C ALA A 534 11.62 7.86 -22.51
N PHE A 535 11.67 9.17 -22.23
CA PHE A 535 10.63 9.83 -21.42
C PHE A 535 9.25 9.76 -22.07
N ALA A 536 9.12 9.94 -23.39
CA ALA A 536 7.84 9.82 -24.10
C ALA A 536 7.19 8.45 -23.91
N SER A 537 7.99 7.37 -23.87
CA SER A 537 7.51 6.01 -23.58
C SER A 537 6.85 5.88 -22.20
N TRP A 538 7.24 6.70 -21.22
CA TRP A 538 6.71 6.69 -19.85
C TRP A 538 5.29 7.28 -19.75
N PHE A 539 4.92 8.22 -20.63
CA PHE A 539 3.62 8.90 -20.57
C PHE A 539 2.44 7.94 -20.78
N VAL A 540 2.60 6.91 -21.60
CA VAL A 540 1.54 5.93 -21.90
C VAL A 540 1.14 5.12 -20.65
N PRO A 541 2.03 4.38 -19.98
CA PRO A 541 1.68 3.67 -18.75
C PRO A 541 1.34 4.61 -17.59
N LEU A 542 2.07 5.72 -17.41
CA LEU A 542 1.77 6.72 -16.39
C LEU A 542 0.34 7.27 -16.59
N GLY A 543 -0.08 7.49 -17.83
CA GLY A 543 -1.42 7.96 -18.16
C GLY A 543 -2.51 6.91 -17.91
N ILE A 544 -2.26 5.64 -18.21
CA ILE A 544 -3.16 4.52 -17.89
C ILE A 544 -3.34 4.41 -16.36
N ALA A 545 -2.25 4.49 -15.60
CA ALA A 545 -2.29 4.46 -14.13
C ALA A 545 -3.00 5.68 -13.53
N THR A 546 -2.73 6.88 -14.04
CA THR A 546 -3.40 8.14 -13.65
C THR A 546 -4.91 8.07 -13.88
N TYR A 547 -5.32 7.57 -15.05
CA TYR A 547 -6.73 7.36 -15.37
C TYR A 547 -7.39 6.33 -14.44
N GLY A 548 -6.68 5.22 -14.15
CA GLY A 548 -7.09 4.21 -13.17
C GLY A 548 -7.31 4.78 -11.77
N LEU A 549 -6.38 5.58 -11.25
CA LEU A 549 -6.54 6.27 -9.96
C LEU A 549 -7.79 7.14 -9.93
N ARG A 550 -8.04 7.94 -10.97
CA ARG A 550 -9.22 8.82 -11.03
C ARG A 550 -10.53 8.03 -11.10
N ILE A 551 -10.55 6.85 -11.72
CA ILE A 551 -11.71 5.94 -11.66
C ILE A 551 -11.92 5.42 -10.23
N ILE A 552 -10.87 4.94 -9.56
CA ILE A 552 -10.97 4.38 -8.20
C ILE A 552 -11.40 5.44 -7.19
N PHE A 553 -10.89 6.66 -7.29
CA PHE A 553 -11.34 7.75 -6.44
C PHE A 553 -12.78 8.18 -6.75
N ARG A 554 -13.27 8.06 -8.00
CA ARG A 554 -14.72 8.20 -8.29
C ARG A 554 -15.55 7.11 -7.64
N GLU A 555 -15.09 5.86 -7.64
CA GLU A 555 -15.79 4.80 -6.90
C GLU A 555 -15.84 5.11 -5.39
N LYS A 556 -14.75 5.66 -4.81
CA LYS A 556 -14.73 6.15 -3.42
C LYS A 556 -15.76 7.26 -3.17
N TYR A 557 -15.85 8.27 -4.04
CA TYR A 557 -16.82 9.36 -3.88
C TYR A 557 -18.27 8.91 -4.14
N ARG A 558 -18.49 8.08 -5.16
CA ARG A 558 -19.78 7.43 -5.44
C ARG A 558 -20.25 6.60 -4.24
N LEU A 559 -19.34 5.89 -3.56
CA LEU A 559 -19.67 5.10 -2.37
C LEU A 559 -20.26 5.96 -1.24
N LEU A 560 -19.72 7.16 -1.03
CA LEU A 560 -20.21 8.09 0.00
C LEU A 560 -21.58 8.67 -0.35
N SER A 561 -21.90 8.83 -1.65
CA SER A 561 -23.24 9.16 -2.13
C SER A 561 -24.21 7.98 -1.97
N GLU A 562 -23.80 6.76 -2.34
CA GLU A 562 -24.64 5.55 -2.19
C GLU A 562 -24.93 5.21 -0.72
N LEU A 563 -24.10 5.66 0.22
CA LEU A 563 -24.37 5.64 1.66
C LEU A 563 -25.31 6.78 2.12
N GLU A 564 -25.21 7.97 1.53
CA GLU A 564 -26.06 9.13 1.83
C GLU A 564 -27.51 8.95 1.33
N ASP A 565 -27.66 8.39 0.13
CA ASP A 565 -28.95 8.08 -0.49
C ASP A 565 -29.52 6.73 0.02
N PHE A 566 -28.70 5.92 0.73
CA PHE A 566 -29.01 4.54 1.14
C PHE A 566 -30.43 4.34 1.66
N ASP A 567 -31.14 3.32 1.16
CA ASP A 567 -32.45 2.93 1.67
C ASP A 567 -32.56 1.41 1.79
N LEU A 568 -32.86 0.94 3.00
CA LEU A 568 -32.94 -0.47 3.40
C LEU A 568 -33.89 -1.31 2.52
N ASP A 569 -35.01 -0.73 2.07
CA ASP A 569 -35.99 -1.50 1.32
C ASP A 569 -35.60 -1.71 -0.16
N TYR A 570 -34.72 -0.87 -0.72
CA TYR A 570 -34.18 -1.03 -2.08
C TYR A 570 -32.94 -1.94 -2.15
N VAL A 571 -32.29 -2.26 -1.02
CA VAL A 571 -31.07 -3.09 -1.02
C VAL A 571 -31.37 -4.50 -1.52
N HIS A 572 -30.51 -5.06 -2.37
CA HIS A 572 -30.71 -6.40 -2.93
C HIS A 572 -30.47 -7.49 -1.89
N CYS A 573 -31.42 -8.44 -1.80
CA CYS A 573 -31.26 -9.68 -1.06
C CYS A 573 -31.83 -10.85 -1.87
N SER A 574 -31.03 -11.91 -2.07
CA SER A 574 -31.37 -13.01 -2.99
C SER A 574 -32.35 -14.04 -2.42
N LYS A 575 -32.79 -13.89 -1.16
CA LYS A 575 -33.78 -14.76 -0.50
C LYS A 575 -34.64 -13.91 0.42
N GLN A 576 -35.95 -14.14 0.40
CA GLN A 576 -36.88 -13.37 1.25
C GLN A 576 -36.66 -13.67 2.74
N PHE A 577 -36.48 -14.94 3.13
CA PHE A 577 -36.20 -15.31 4.52
C PHE A 577 -34.94 -14.60 5.08
N ASP A 578 -33.88 -14.48 4.29
CA ASP A 578 -32.66 -13.75 4.70
C ASP A 578 -32.97 -12.27 4.94
N ARG A 579 -33.80 -11.64 4.07
CA ARG A 579 -34.29 -10.27 4.26
C ARG A 579 -35.11 -10.13 5.55
N ASP A 580 -36.05 -11.03 5.80
CA ASP A 580 -36.93 -10.97 6.98
C ASP A 580 -36.15 -11.20 8.28
N PHE A 581 -35.20 -12.14 8.28
CA PHE A 581 -34.27 -12.39 9.39
C PHE A 581 -33.42 -11.15 9.70
N ILE A 582 -32.81 -10.54 8.67
CA ILE A 582 -32.00 -9.32 8.81
C ILE A 582 -32.86 -8.15 9.29
N HIS A 583 -34.06 -7.95 8.72
CA HIS A 583 -34.99 -6.92 9.15
C HIS A 583 -35.38 -7.06 10.62
N ALA A 584 -35.63 -8.28 11.12
CA ALA A 584 -35.92 -8.52 12.53
C ALA A 584 -34.71 -8.26 13.45
N ALA A 585 -33.49 -8.59 13.02
CA ALA A 585 -32.26 -8.24 13.75
C ALA A 585 -32.02 -6.72 13.78
N ILE A 586 -32.23 -6.04 12.64
CA ILE A 586 -32.18 -4.58 12.51
C ILE A 586 -33.17 -3.90 13.48
N VAL A 587 -34.44 -4.31 13.46
CA VAL A 587 -35.46 -3.77 14.37
C VAL A 587 -35.09 -4.04 15.84
N LYS A 588 -34.51 -5.21 16.18
CA LYS A 588 -34.04 -5.47 17.55
C LYS A 588 -32.90 -4.53 17.98
N TRP A 589 -31.96 -4.21 17.10
CA TRP A 589 -30.75 -3.46 17.47
C TRP A 589 -30.86 -1.93 17.31
N TYR A 590 -31.75 -1.46 16.43
CA TYR A 590 -31.93 -0.04 16.11
C TYR A 590 -33.34 0.48 16.43
N GLY A 591 -34.25 -0.38 16.89
CA GLY A 591 -35.64 -0.04 17.24
C GLY A 591 -36.59 0.01 16.03
N SER A 592 -36.11 0.46 14.86
CA SER A 592 -36.90 0.50 13.62
C SER A 592 -36.02 0.38 12.38
N LYS A 593 -36.64 0.06 11.22
CA LYS A 593 -35.99 0.18 9.90
C LYS A 593 -35.48 1.60 9.64
N ALA A 594 -36.31 2.61 9.93
CA ALA A 594 -35.97 4.02 9.67
C ALA A 594 -34.74 4.46 10.49
N ASN A 595 -34.66 4.07 11.76
CA ASN A 595 -33.50 4.35 12.62
C ASN A 595 -32.22 3.72 12.07
N PHE A 596 -32.30 2.52 11.48
CA PHE A 596 -31.17 1.89 10.79
C PHE A 596 -30.78 2.62 9.51
N THR A 597 -31.75 3.01 8.67
CA THR A 597 -31.47 3.82 7.47
C THR A 597 -30.80 5.14 7.86
N THR A 598 -31.29 5.86 8.86
CA THR A 598 -30.66 7.09 9.40
C THR A 598 -29.27 6.81 9.98
N TYR A 599 -29.07 5.69 10.68
CA TYR A 599 -27.74 5.30 11.15
C TYR A 599 -26.77 5.03 9.99
N VAL A 600 -27.20 4.36 8.92
CA VAL A 600 -26.36 4.12 7.74
C VAL A 600 -26.02 5.43 7.03
N ARG A 601 -27.03 6.29 6.78
CA ARG A 601 -26.87 7.59 6.08
C ARG A 601 -25.99 8.60 6.80
N CYS A 602 -25.96 8.58 8.13
CA CYS A 602 -25.21 9.54 8.93
C CYS A 602 -24.07 8.86 9.70
N GLY A 603 -24.38 8.22 10.84
CA GLY A 603 -23.36 7.74 11.78
C GLY A 603 -22.38 6.71 11.20
N LEU A 604 -22.84 5.82 10.32
CA LEU A 604 -21.96 4.91 9.59
C LEU A 604 -21.21 5.67 8.48
N LYS A 605 -21.91 6.42 7.62
CA LYS A 605 -21.29 7.25 6.56
C LYS A 605 -20.10 8.07 7.06
N ASP A 606 -20.20 8.72 8.22
CA ASP A 606 -19.13 9.55 8.79
C ASP A 606 -17.91 8.74 9.28
N GLU A 607 -18.14 7.59 9.92
CA GLU A 607 -17.08 6.65 10.31
C GLU A 607 -16.39 6.04 9.08
N LEU A 608 -17.17 5.71 8.04
CA LEU A 608 -16.65 5.16 6.81
C LEU A 608 -15.91 6.22 5.98
N ALA A 609 -16.42 7.45 5.91
CA ALA A 609 -15.75 8.58 5.26
C ALA A 609 -14.38 8.84 5.88
N THR A 610 -14.31 8.92 7.21
CA THR A 610 -13.05 9.05 7.95
C THR A 610 -12.07 7.92 7.57
N SER A 611 -12.57 6.69 7.52
CA SER A 611 -11.78 5.50 7.16
C SER A 611 -11.34 5.49 5.69
N LEU A 612 -12.17 5.99 4.77
CA LEU A 612 -11.95 6.02 3.32
C LEU A 612 -11.05 7.17 2.88
N PHE A 613 -11.08 8.31 3.58
CA PHE A 613 -10.11 9.40 3.38
C PHE A 613 -8.73 9.06 3.96
N ALA A 614 -8.68 8.26 5.04
CA ALA A 614 -7.43 7.66 5.52
C ALA A 614 -6.90 6.52 4.62
N ALA A 615 -7.77 5.84 3.86
CA ALA A 615 -7.40 4.76 2.93
C ALA A 615 -6.84 5.26 1.58
N ARG A 616 -5.81 6.11 1.64
CA ARG A 616 -4.94 6.41 0.49
C ARG A 616 -4.00 5.23 0.19
N MET A 617 -3.18 5.38 -0.84
CA MET A 617 -2.10 4.45 -1.15
C MET A 617 -1.12 4.39 0.05
N PRO A 618 -0.94 3.22 0.69
CA PRO A 618 0.05 3.05 1.77
C PRO A 618 1.45 3.45 1.32
N HIS A 619 2.22 4.14 2.17
CA HIS A 619 3.58 4.57 1.84
C HIS A 619 4.53 3.37 1.60
N GLU A 620 4.19 2.21 2.15
CA GLU A 620 4.87 0.94 1.93
C GLU A 620 4.76 0.46 0.47
N TYR A 621 3.70 0.87 -0.25
CA TYR A 621 3.55 0.64 -1.69
C TYR A 621 4.32 1.66 -2.54
N LEU A 622 4.59 2.86 -2.01
CA LEU A 622 5.45 3.84 -2.68
C LEU A 622 6.89 3.32 -2.75
N LEU A 623 7.41 2.73 -1.67
CA LEU A 623 8.72 2.07 -1.66
C LEU A 623 8.84 1.01 -2.77
N LEU A 624 7.80 0.18 -2.97
CA LEU A 624 7.75 -0.77 -4.07
C LEU A 624 7.84 -0.06 -5.44
N ILE A 625 7.01 0.97 -5.68
CA ILE A 625 7.00 1.72 -6.95
C ILE A 625 8.37 2.37 -7.24
N LEU A 626 9.17 2.69 -6.22
CA LEU A 626 10.50 3.26 -6.38
C LEU A 626 11.61 2.23 -6.67
N THR A 627 11.40 0.93 -6.40
CA THR A 627 12.41 -0.12 -6.64
C THR A 627 13.01 -0.18 -8.06
N PRO A 628 12.31 0.16 -9.17
CA PRO A 628 12.89 0.12 -10.51
C PRO A 628 13.81 1.30 -10.83
N PHE A 629 13.59 2.45 -10.17
CA PHE A 629 14.45 3.63 -10.30
C PHE A 629 15.70 3.46 -9.45
N LEU A 630 15.53 3.03 -8.19
CA LEU A 630 16.65 2.68 -7.30
C LEU A 630 17.56 1.61 -7.92
N GLY A 631 17.00 0.57 -8.54
CA GLY A 631 17.78 -0.45 -9.26
C GLY A 631 18.56 0.10 -10.46
N LEU A 632 18.01 1.08 -11.18
CA LEU A 632 18.67 1.77 -12.28
C LEU A 632 19.83 2.65 -11.78
N CYS A 633 19.60 3.45 -10.72
CA CYS A 633 20.66 4.27 -10.14
C CYS A 633 21.75 3.45 -9.45
N PHE A 634 21.45 2.27 -8.90
CA PHE A 634 22.50 1.34 -8.41
C PHE A 634 23.34 0.72 -9.54
N GLU A 635 22.76 0.41 -10.71
CA GLU A 635 23.53 -0.03 -11.89
C GLU A 635 24.45 1.10 -12.41
N MET A 636 23.98 2.36 -12.40
CA MET A 636 24.80 3.52 -12.77
C MET A 636 25.92 3.81 -11.75
N LEU A 637 25.63 3.74 -10.44
CA LEU A 637 26.63 3.93 -9.39
C LEU A 637 27.73 2.85 -9.45
N LEU A 638 27.36 1.61 -9.74
CA LEU A 638 28.28 0.50 -10.00
C LEU A 638 29.19 0.78 -11.19
N ALA A 639 28.63 1.24 -12.32
CA ALA A 639 29.39 1.59 -13.52
C ALA A 639 30.40 2.72 -13.26
N MET A 640 30.00 3.78 -12.54
CA MET A 640 30.90 4.86 -12.12
C MET A 640 32.02 4.33 -11.20
N TRP A 641 31.68 3.51 -10.20
CA TRP A 641 32.66 2.96 -9.27
C TRP A 641 33.69 2.04 -9.96
N LYS A 642 33.23 1.14 -10.85
CA LYS A 642 34.11 0.25 -11.63
C LYS A 642 34.98 0.99 -12.65
N SER A 643 34.58 2.21 -13.03
CA SER A 643 35.35 3.10 -13.90
C SER A 643 36.26 4.07 -13.13
N GLY A 644 36.49 3.84 -11.83
CA GLY A 644 37.46 4.61 -11.04
C GLY A 644 37.04 6.06 -10.71
N VAL A 645 35.78 6.42 -10.91
CA VAL A 645 35.26 7.78 -10.64
C VAL A 645 35.54 8.20 -9.19
N PRO A 646 36.03 9.44 -8.92
CA PRO A 646 36.43 9.86 -7.58
C PRO A 646 35.32 9.69 -6.50
N PRO A 647 35.67 9.30 -5.26
CA PRO A 647 34.71 9.07 -4.18
C PRO A 647 33.77 10.25 -3.90
N GLU A 648 34.23 11.49 -4.10
CA GLU A 648 33.40 12.70 -3.95
C GLU A 648 32.24 12.74 -4.95
N GLN A 649 32.46 12.29 -6.19
CA GLN A 649 31.43 12.23 -7.24
C GLN A 649 30.52 11.01 -7.08
N LEU A 650 31.05 9.88 -6.61
CA LEU A 650 30.23 8.73 -6.21
C LEU A 650 29.28 9.12 -5.06
N MET A 651 29.78 9.91 -4.09
CA MET A 651 28.97 10.45 -2.99
C MET A 651 27.96 11.51 -3.48
N ALA A 652 28.37 12.42 -4.37
CA ALA A 652 27.47 13.39 -4.99
C ALA A 652 26.32 12.69 -5.74
N PHE A 653 26.61 11.64 -6.51
CA PHE A 653 25.60 10.83 -7.19
C PHE A 653 24.69 10.09 -6.21
N LEU A 654 25.23 9.49 -5.14
CA LEU A 654 24.44 8.81 -4.11
C LEU A 654 23.45 9.78 -3.41
N LEU A 655 23.92 10.99 -3.07
CA LEU A 655 23.10 12.01 -2.41
C LEU A 655 22.08 12.65 -3.36
N ALA A 656 22.47 12.99 -4.58
CA ALA A 656 21.60 13.64 -5.55
C ALA A 656 20.61 12.68 -6.21
N ALA A 657 21.08 11.56 -6.79
CA ALA A 657 20.22 10.63 -7.52
C ALA A 657 19.48 9.67 -6.58
N VAL A 658 20.20 8.86 -5.80
CA VAL A 658 19.57 7.78 -5.03
C VAL A 658 18.72 8.32 -3.86
N LEU A 659 19.23 9.30 -3.11
CA LEU A 659 18.44 9.92 -2.04
C LEU A 659 17.54 11.06 -2.55
N GLY A 660 18.12 12.03 -3.26
CA GLY A 660 17.42 13.24 -3.69
C GLY A 660 16.31 12.97 -4.72
N LEU A 661 16.66 12.36 -5.85
CA LEU A 661 15.75 12.13 -6.98
C LEU A 661 14.81 10.96 -6.72
N ASP A 662 15.33 9.75 -6.45
CA ASP A 662 14.50 8.55 -6.34
C ASP A 662 13.63 8.57 -5.07
N ILE A 663 14.24 8.67 -3.89
CA ILE A 663 13.50 8.57 -2.62
C ILE A 663 12.64 9.81 -2.37
N PHE A 664 13.22 11.01 -2.42
CA PHE A 664 12.48 12.21 -2.07
C PHE A 664 11.68 12.81 -3.24
N TRP A 665 12.27 13.03 -4.42
CA TRP A 665 11.59 13.74 -5.51
C TRP A 665 10.52 12.90 -6.22
N PHE A 666 10.84 11.68 -6.69
CA PHE A 666 9.87 10.77 -7.31
C PHE A 666 8.85 10.29 -6.27
N GLY A 667 9.29 9.99 -5.05
CA GLY A 667 8.40 9.68 -3.92
C GLY A 667 7.31 10.74 -3.73
N SER A 668 7.72 12.01 -3.66
CA SER A 668 6.80 13.16 -3.56
C SER A 668 5.94 13.36 -4.79
N SER A 669 6.51 13.19 -5.98
CA SER A 669 5.81 13.34 -7.26
C SER A 669 4.66 12.34 -7.38
N MET A 670 4.85 11.10 -6.87
CA MET A 670 3.80 10.08 -6.82
C MET A 670 2.74 10.37 -5.75
N VAL A 671 3.11 10.89 -4.57
CA VAL A 671 2.11 11.34 -3.57
C VAL A 671 1.29 12.52 -4.11
N LEU A 672 1.92 13.47 -4.79
CA LEU A 672 1.25 14.58 -5.46
C LEU A 672 0.32 14.09 -6.59
N LEU A 673 0.77 13.16 -7.42
CA LEU A 673 -0.06 12.49 -8.44
C LEU A 673 -1.32 11.87 -7.84
N VAL A 674 -1.17 11.10 -6.75
CA VAL A 674 -2.28 10.47 -6.03
C VAL A 674 -3.22 11.52 -5.44
N CYS A 675 -2.69 12.60 -4.83
CA CYS A 675 -3.50 13.70 -4.29
C CYS A 675 -4.26 14.49 -5.37
N LEU A 676 -3.64 14.75 -6.52
CA LEU A 676 -4.28 15.41 -7.67
C LEU A 676 -5.37 14.52 -8.28
N CYS A 677 -5.12 13.21 -8.40
CA CYS A 677 -6.12 12.25 -8.84
C CYS A 677 -7.33 12.20 -7.91
N ASP A 678 -7.10 12.21 -6.59
CA ASP A 678 -8.15 12.23 -5.56
C ASP A 678 -8.98 13.52 -5.63
N TYR A 679 -8.32 14.69 -5.58
CA TYR A 679 -8.98 16.00 -5.62
C TYR A 679 -9.78 16.22 -6.92
N LEU A 680 -9.23 15.84 -8.07
CA LEU A 680 -9.88 15.99 -9.37
C LEU A 680 -10.81 14.81 -9.74
N ALA A 681 -10.98 13.80 -8.88
CA ALA A 681 -11.97 12.75 -9.11
C ALA A 681 -13.41 13.20 -8.83
N VAL A 682 -13.61 14.16 -7.92
CA VAL A 682 -14.93 14.64 -7.47
C VAL A 682 -15.76 15.24 -8.60
N ARG A 683 -15.12 16.02 -9.49
CA ARG A 683 -15.81 16.81 -10.53
C ARG A 683 -15.74 16.12 -11.88
N ARG A 684 -16.90 15.88 -12.51
CA ARG A 684 -17.02 15.19 -13.81
C ARG A 684 -17.43 16.16 -14.92
N PHE A 685 -16.46 16.64 -15.70
CA PHE A 685 -16.66 17.64 -16.76
C PHE A 685 -16.91 17.05 -18.17
N GLY A 686 -17.63 15.92 -18.27
CA GLY A 686 -17.88 15.26 -19.56
C GLY A 686 -16.59 14.94 -20.33
N CYS A 687 -16.48 15.39 -21.58
CA CYS A 687 -15.30 15.18 -22.43
C CYS A 687 -14.02 15.82 -21.85
N CYS A 688 -14.14 16.92 -21.12
CA CYS A 688 -13.00 17.59 -20.48
C CYS A 688 -12.35 16.75 -19.36
N ASP A 689 -12.95 15.62 -18.99
CA ASP A 689 -12.35 14.69 -18.04
C ASP A 689 -11.02 14.07 -18.54
N HIS A 690 -10.90 13.87 -19.86
CA HIS A 690 -9.63 13.44 -20.46
C HIS A 690 -8.58 14.55 -20.41
N LEU A 691 -8.99 15.82 -20.63
CA LEU A 691 -8.12 16.99 -20.48
C LEU A 691 -7.61 17.15 -19.04
N GLN A 692 -8.45 16.88 -18.02
CA GLN A 692 -8.00 16.86 -16.63
C GLN A 692 -6.97 15.76 -16.36
N THR A 693 -7.19 14.55 -16.87
CA THR A 693 -6.21 13.46 -16.76
C THR A 693 -4.89 13.85 -17.42
N PHE A 694 -4.95 14.41 -18.63
CA PHE A 694 -3.79 14.88 -19.38
C PHE A 694 -3.03 16.01 -18.67
N ALA A 695 -3.73 16.99 -18.09
CA ALA A 695 -3.12 18.07 -17.32
C ALA A 695 -2.39 17.57 -16.06
N ILE A 696 -2.92 16.54 -15.37
CA ILE A 696 -2.23 15.89 -14.24
C ILE A 696 -0.96 15.19 -14.73
N ILE A 697 -1.03 14.45 -15.84
CA ILE A 697 0.13 13.76 -16.43
C ILE A 697 1.21 14.77 -16.81
N LEU A 698 0.86 15.86 -17.52
CA LEU A 698 1.82 16.90 -17.90
C LEU A 698 2.46 17.58 -16.69
N ALA A 699 1.68 17.91 -15.65
CA ALA A 699 2.21 18.53 -14.44
C ALA A 699 3.19 17.61 -13.69
N VAL A 700 2.85 16.33 -13.54
CA VAL A 700 3.69 15.34 -12.84
C VAL A 700 4.91 14.94 -13.69
N ALA A 701 4.77 14.78 -15.00
CA ALA A 701 5.89 14.49 -15.89
C ALA A 701 6.86 15.68 -16.01
N GLY A 702 6.33 16.91 -16.04
CA GLY A 702 7.15 18.13 -15.98
C GLY A 702 7.92 18.26 -14.66
N LEU A 703 7.29 17.93 -13.53
CA LEU A 703 7.96 17.87 -12.23
C LEU A 703 9.05 16.79 -12.21
N ILE A 704 8.77 15.58 -12.69
CA ILE A 704 9.73 14.47 -12.81
C ILE A 704 10.92 14.89 -13.67
N GLY A 705 10.69 15.37 -14.90
CA GLY A 705 11.75 15.78 -15.83
C GLY A 705 12.59 16.94 -15.31
N GLY A 706 11.95 17.97 -14.73
CA GLY A 706 12.66 19.08 -14.09
C GLY A 706 13.53 18.64 -12.91
N GLY A 707 13.04 17.70 -12.09
CA GLY A 707 13.81 17.07 -11.02
C GLY A 707 15.02 16.32 -11.53
N THR A 708 14.87 15.50 -12.58
CA THR A 708 15.98 14.75 -13.19
C THR A 708 17.03 15.69 -13.78
N GLN A 709 16.63 16.76 -14.46
CA GLN A 709 17.57 17.76 -14.99
C GLN A 709 18.34 18.44 -13.85
N LEU A 710 17.66 18.89 -12.79
CA LEU A 710 18.31 19.45 -11.60
C LEU A 710 19.24 18.44 -10.91
N CYS A 711 18.91 17.14 -10.92
CA CYS A 711 19.80 16.09 -10.40
C CYS A 711 21.09 15.95 -11.22
N VAL A 712 21.02 16.07 -12.56
CA VAL A 712 22.22 16.01 -13.43
C VAL A 712 23.18 17.18 -13.13
N TYR A 713 22.66 18.38 -12.89
CA TYR A 713 23.49 19.50 -12.40
C TYR A 713 24.01 19.25 -10.98
N ALA A 714 23.20 18.67 -10.09
CA ALA A 714 23.57 18.43 -8.71
C ALA A 714 24.67 17.36 -8.53
N CYS A 715 24.74 16.37 -9.42
CA CYS A 715 25.82 15.37 -9.42
C CYS A 715 27.22 15.94 -9.76
N GLN A 716 27.33 17.20 -10.23
CA GLN A 716 28.61 17.80 -10.63
C GLN A 716 29.51 18.17 -9.43
N SER A 717 28.95 18.40 -8.23
CA SER A 717 29.74 18.57 -7.01
C SER A 717 28.98 18.18 -5.75
N LEU A 718 29.72 17.82 -4.70
CA LEU A 718 29.16 17.38 -3.42
C LEU A 718 28.28 18.45 -2.75
N ASP A 719 28.66 19.73 -2.86
CA ASP A 719 27.89 20.85 -2.29
C ASP A 719 26.54 21.04 -2.98
N VAL A 720 26.48 20.94 -4.31
CA VAL A 720 25.22 21.07 -5.05
C VAL A 720 24.35 19.83 -4.85
N ALA A 721 24.94 18.63 -4.73
CA ALA A 721 24.24 17.42 -4.32
C ALA A 721 23.59 17.54 -2.93
N LEU A 722 24.31 18.10 -1.94
CA LEU A 722 23.78 18.37 -0.60
C LEU A 722 22.67 19.44 -0.61
N LEU A 723 22.83 20.51 -1.39
CA LEU A 723 21.79 21.54 -1.55
C LEU A 723 20.53 20.99 -2.22
N TYR A 724 20.69 20.19 -3.28
CA TYR A 724 19.59 19.50 -3.96
C TYR A 724 18.87 18.54 -3.02
N LEU A 725 19.60 17.70 -2.29
CA LEU A 725 19.02 16.80 -1.29
C LEU A 725 18.23 17.56 -0.21
N GLY A 726 18.74 18.69 0.28
CA GLY A 726 18.01 19.56 1.20
C GLY A 726 16.71 20.11 0.60
N ALA A 727 16.74 20.52 -0.67
CA ALA A 727 15.57 21.03 -1.38
C ALA A 727 14.52 19.93 -1.68
N THR A 728 14.94 18.74 -2.12
CA THR A 728 14.02 17.62 -2.36
C THR A 728 13.38 17.13 -1.06
N MET A 729 14.15 17.05 0.04
CA MET A 729 13.61 16.74 1.37
C MET A 729 12.57 17.78 1.83
N LEU A 730 12.82 19.08 1.61
CA LEU A 730 11.87 20.14 1.95
C LEU A 730 10.58 20.05 1.11
N MET A 731 10.69 19.77 -0.19
CA MET A 731 9.53 19.51 -1.04
C MET A 731 8.74 18.31 -0.54
N ALA A 732 9.42 17.23 -0.15
CA ALA A 732 8.79 16.00 0.30
C ALA A 732 8.03 16.18 1.62
N LEU A 733 8.65 16.82 2.61
CA LEU A 733 7.99 17.22 3.86
C LEU A 733 6.77 18.11 3.60
N SER A 734 6.85 19.00 2.61
CA SER A 734 5.73 19.87 2.21
C SER A 734 4.57 19.08 1.59
N VAL A 735 4.86 18.11 0.70
CA VAL A 735 3.85 17.24 0.07
C VAL A 735 3.18 16.33 1.10
N TRP A 736 3.94 15.68 1.99
CA TRP A 736 3.35 14.86 3.07
C TRP A 736 2.54 15.68 4.09
N TRP A 737 2.93 16.94 4.34
CA TRP A 737 2.12 17.86 5.16
C TRP A 737 0.80 18.26 4.48
N LEU A 738 0.83 18.51 3.17
CA LEU A 738 -0.38 18.75 2.37
C LEU A 738 -1.29 17.51 2.34
N GLU A 739 -0.72 16.31 2.17
CA GLU A 739 -1.45 15.05 2.22
C GLU A 739 -2.12 14.84 3.58
N GLY A 740 -1.36 15.01 4.68
CA GLY A 740 -1.87 14.90 6.05
C GLY A 740 -2.98 15.91 6.35
N LYS A 741 -2.83 17.18 5.95
CA LYS A 741 -3.90 18.18 6.02
C LYS A 741 -5.12 17.82 5.17
N ALA A 742 -4.93 17.14 4.04
CA ALA A 742 -6.02 16.65 3.21
C ALA A 742 -6.77 15.44 3.80
N CYS A 743 -6.15 14.68 4.72
CA CYS A 743 -6.83 13.66 5.52
C CYS A 743 -7.59 14.27 6.71
N SER A 744 -7.01 15.27 7.38
CA SER A 744 -7.57 15.85 8.62
C SER A 744 -8.78 16.77 8.46
N CYS A 745 -9.21 17.10 7.23
CA CYS A 745 -10.37 17.97 6.99
C CYS A 745 -11.38 17.35 6.01
N PRO A 746 -12.09 16.27 6.41
CA PRO A 746 -13.06 15.58 5.55
C PRO A 746 -14.39 16.33 5.42
N VAL A 747 -14.91 16.93 6.50
CA VAL A 747 -16.25 17.53 6.53
C VAL A 747 -16.34 18.82 5.71
N GLY A 748 -15.31 19.67 5.77
CA GLY A 748 -15.28 20.97 5.09
C GLY A 748 -14.94 20.93 3.59
N ARG A 749 -14.98 19.75 2.95
CA ARG A 749 -14.57 19.54 1.55
C ARG A 749 -15.60 18.79 0.69
N ALA A 750 -16.74 18.41 1.29
CA ALA A 750 -17.92 17.92 0.58
C ALA A 750 -18.95 19.05 0.28
N ARG A 751 -18.69 20.24 0.83
CA ARG A 751 -19.22 21.54 0.37
C ARG A 751 -18.11 22.27 -0.37
#